data_AF-A0A0C2WF37-F1
#
_entry.id   AF-A0A0C2WF37-F1
#
_cell.length_a   1.000
_cell.length_b   1.000
_cell.length_c   1.000
_cell.angle_alpha   90.00
_cell.angle_beta   90.00
_cell.angle_gamma   90.00
#
_symmetry.space_group_name_H-M   'P 1'
#
loop_
_entity.id
_entity.type
_entity.pdbx_description
1 polymer ?
#
loop_
_entity_poly.entity_id
_entity_poly.type
_entity_poly.pdbx_seq_one_letter_code
_entity_poly.pdbx_strand_id
1 'polypeptide(L)'
;MGEDTWLAWVRNESLWDEAEDIPPASGKEDTVMSKKHYWMVVMFLAEMLTKINHRDVIVTNPYPDMEDDTEFQFATNALDSNRRTNLNLNALQRLDDTICDEYQNWVDEAPLFYLEDDFLTSRVPVAITSRFGQNQQLAESRADRDQEVLNWAQDRDYKRIHYLTIALASHLRVHTVHSWRERLIADIRENFSAGIYNSRNDDTREIITWDELAEMPLVDDEGREIPIYCGMGFNIPRRIPRFSKHSLPHGVLVDLRKVKDLFQHELDEEDFYMDEDTAPVDVYTYPQAGTKIAGHFQANGLMLNVSVFVKLVNESLTYVPDAMDEDEEDALPRRPKNIVNGIACQGYNAVMHSTRGDSAQHHDAQLGMITGALSGCWATNPAGTRTARYLREKCARLLPHEAFATKIKNERILRDLRLENVFWIDIKAMDKDDQDGTRILTKIIRPLTYSWNHPVLMDELKPRVILFKAEATKIWKQGYDAWMQHCHPDTLQVELCSALERALNFMHTGNVAIIATSAMNPLWIGLSIIHDGLPCLNEAILPTVANKILIDKAQWPLNSRNMPVSASRCAQIRTYGLGHYNIFYAHLAMSTLSSRHLPVTFQEQNPNFNTANAFAYHCLCLFVQDCKDLVAATVKASIHNQVKLSLPIIAAHGEDRKKALSAWLKSDAPLAWSEEESVHSGAYCQLLMILKEDPDNQEFELKRSRASLTYMDIAKKIHLMVKKKKIGAPISSSGAFYHALPLAFARMKALLSSKTDKNEDYLIAIIARMMKKMNIHFIPWHKSDKSDTQARVVKGDWCSYRQSHRRSMQPWLHKSSIMSQMRHGA
;
A
#
# COMPACT_ATOMS: atom_id res chain seq x y z
N MET A 1 -7.36 -0.47 29.63
CA MET A 1 -7.81 -0.86 28.29
C MET A 1 -8.84 -1.94 28.53
N GLY A 2 -10.11 -1.73 28.18
CA GLY A 2 -11.16 -2.70 28.48
C GLY A 2 -10.97 -3.95 27.63
N GLU A 3 -10.84 -5.10 28.27
CA GLU A 3 -10.93 -6.40 27.60
C GLU A 3 -12.43 -6.65 27.34
N ASP A 4 -12.85 -6.44 26.09
CA ASP A 4 -14.26 -6.41 25.69
C ASP A 4 -14.86 -7.83 25.48
N THR A 5 -14.01 -8.87 25.42
CA THR A 5 -14.40 -10.29 25.29
C THR A 5 -13.43 -11.20 26.03
N TRP A 6 -13.95 -12.18 26.76
CA TRP A 6 -13.22 -13.21 27.49
C TRP A 6 -13.58 -14.59 26.94
N LEU A 7 -12.60 -15.49 26.85
CA LEU A 7 -12.85 -16.91 26.61
C LEU A 7 -12.40 -17.70 27.83
N ALA A 8 -13.33 -18.41 28.45
CA ALA A 8 -13.08 -19.30 29.57
C ALA A 8 -13.20 -20.75 29.13
N TRP A 9 -12.41 -21.64 29.72
CA TRP A 9 -12.53 -23.09 29.52
C TRP A 9 -13.05 -23.70 30.81
N VAL A 10 -14.35 -23.96 30.83
CA VAL A 10 -15.09 -24.35 32.03
C VAL A 10 -15.20 -25.87 32.07
N ARG A 11 -15.05 -26.48 33.24
CA ARG A 11 -15.23 -27.94 33.37
C ARG A 11 -16.67 -28.31 33.04
N ASN A 12 -16.86 -29.43 32.34
CA ASN A 12 -18.19 -29.92 31.97
C ASN A 12 -19.13 -30.03 33.17
N GLU A 13 -18.60 -30.45 34.33
CA GLU A 13 -19.32 -30.60 35.59
C GLU A 13 -19.92 -29.28 36.13
N SER A 14 -19.37 -28.13 35.74
CA SER A 14 -19.76 -26.80 36.25
C SER A 14 -20.83 -26.09 35.42
N LEU A 15 -21.32 -26.69 34.33
CA LEU A 15 -22.29 -26.06 33.41
C LEU A 15 -23.73 -26.57 33.57
N TRP A 16 -23.99 -27.48 34.52
CA TRP A 16 -25.32 -28.06 34.75
C TRP A 16 -26.04 -27.37 35.92
N ASP A 17 -27.39 -27.38 35.90
CA ASP A 17 -28.29 -26.67 36.84
C ASP A 17 -28.11 -27.03 38.35
N GLU A 18 -27.26 -28.01 38.68
CA GLU A 18 -26.93 -28.44 40.05
C GLU A 18 -25.51 -28.04 40.52
N ALA A 19 -24.78 -27.23 39.74
CA ALA A 19 -23.45 -26.78 40.15
C ALA A 19 -23.55 -25.85 41.39
N GLU A 20 -22.95 -26.26 42.51
CA GLU A 20 -22.83 -25.41 43.69
C GLU A 20 -22.06 -24.12 43.34
N ASP A 21 -22.57 -22.97 43.78
CA ASP A 21 -21.88 -21.68 43.65
C ASP A 21 -20.48 -21.78 44.26
N ILE A 22 -19.46 -21.80 43.40
CA ILE A 22 -18.07 -21.82 43.84
C ILE A 22 -17.77 -20.41 44.40
N PRO A 23 -17.38 -20.28 45.68
CA PRO A 23 -17.01 -18.98 46.25
C PRO A 23 -15.87 -18.37 45.41
N PRO A 24 -15.88 -17.05 45.15
CA PRO A 24 -14.82 -16.42 44.37
C PRO A 24 -13.47 -16.77 44.98
N ALA A 25 -12.65 -17.49 44.19
CA ALA A 25 -11.36 -17.98 44.65
C ALA A 25 -10.55 -16.81 45.21
N SER A 26 -9.87 -17.04 46.33
CA SER A 26 -9.05 -16.04 47.03
C SER A 26 -7.75 -15.71 46.27
N GLY A 27 -7.84 -15.35 44.99
CA GLY A 27 -6.80 -14.69 44.18
C GLY A 27 -5.40 -15.32 44.16
N LYS A 28 -5.24 -16.60 44.55
CA LYS A 28 -3.94 -17.25 44.73
C LYS A 28 -3.64 -18.39 43.76
N GLU A 29 -4.61 -18.82 42.97
CA GLU A 29 -4.38 -19.80 41.89
C GLU A 29 -4.09 -19.05 40.60
N ASP A 30 -3.01 -19.45 39.92
CA ASP A 30 -2.61 -18.87 38.64
C ASP A 30 -3.65 -19.27 37.59
N THR A 31 -4.50 -18.32 37.19
CA THR A 31 -5.55 -18.52 36.17
C THR A 31 -4.98 -18.49 34.74
N VAL A 32 -3.65 -18.39 34.60
CA VAL A 32 -2.95 -18.34 33.32
C VAL A 32 -2.83 -19.74 32.74
N MET A 33 -3.36 -19.89 31.52
CA MET A 33 -3.30 -21.12 30.74
C MET A 33 -1.84 -21.50 30.42
N SER A 34 -1.52 -22.80 30.47
CA SER A 34 -0.20 -23.27 30.04
C SER A 34 0.05 -22.96 28.56
N LYS A 35 1.32 -22.87 28.13
CA LYS A 35 1.65 -22.63 26.71
C LYS A 35 1.03 -23.68 25.78
N LYS A 36 1.06 -24.96 26.17
CA LYS A 36 0.48 -26.09 25.42
C LYS A 36 -1.03 -25.90 25.24
N HIS A 37 -1.76 -25.65 26.35
CA HIS A 37 -3.20 -25.41 26.30
C HIS A 37 -3.54 -24.15 25.51
N TYR A 38 -2.80 -23.06 25.69
CA TYR A 38 -2.99 -21.82 24.94
C TYR A 38 -2.93 -22.06 23.43
N TRP A 39 -1.97 -22.88 22.99
CA TRP A 39 -1.83 -23.27 21.59
C TRP A 39 -2.97 -24.16 21.08
N MET A 40 -3.45 -25.12 21.87
CA MET A 40 -4.65 -25.89 21.51
C MET A 40 -5.85 -24.97 21.27
N VAL A 41 -6.10 -24.05 22.20
CA VAL A 41 -7.21 -23.10 22.15
C VAL A 41 -7.10 -22.20 20.94
N VAL A 42 -5.91 -21.71 20.64
CA VAL A 42 -5.67 -20.86 19.48
C VAL A 42 -5.89 -21.59 18.18
N MET A 43 -5.43 -22.84 18.04
CA MET A 43 -5.68 -23.64 16.83
C MET A 43 -7.15 -23.95 16.66
N PHE A 44 -7.82 -24.35 17.73
CA PHE A 44 -9.26 -24.56 17.73
C PHE A 44 -10.00 -23.30 17.26
N LEU A 45 -9.73 -22.15 17.88
CA LEU A 45 -10.35 -20.88 17.49
C LEU A 45 -10.00 -20.51 16.04
N ALA A 46 -8.76 -20.72 15.60
CA ALA A 46 -8.36 -20.44 14.23
C ALA A 46 -9.11 -21.31 13.21
N GLU A 47 -9.34 -22.58 13.54
CA GLU A 47 -10.09 -23.52 12.73
C GLU A 47 -11.58 -23.12 12.67
N MET A 48 -12.20 -22.79 13.81
CA MET A 48 -13.59 -22.32 13.85
C MET A 48 -13.76 -21.01 13.08
N LEU A 49 -12.82 -20.06 13.25
CA LEU A 49 -12.77 -18.82 12.47
C LEU A 49 -12.63 -19.10 10.97
N THR A 50 -11.86 -20.11 10.59
CA THR A 50 -11.72 -20.55 9.18
C THR A 50 -13.03 -21.16 8.67
N LYS A 51 -13.72 -21.98 9.46
CA LYS A 51 -15.03 -22.58 9.12
C LYS A 51 -16.12 -21.53 8.89
N ILE A 52 -16.14 -20.44 9.68
CA ILE A 52 -17.05 -19.30 9.44
C ILE A 52 -16.54 -18.32 8.38
N ASN A 53 -15.39 -18.61 7.76
CA ASN A 53 -14.70 -17.77 6.79
C ASN A 53 -14.44 -16.35 7.31
N HIS A 54 -14.08 -16.26 8.60
CA HIS A 54 -13.67 -15.00 9.19
C HIS A 54 -12.41 -14.50 8.49
N ARG A 55 -12.35 -13.18 8.29
CA ARG A 55 -11.28 -12.55 7.51
C ARG A 55 -9.90 -12.94 8.04
N ASP A 56 -9.03 -13.26 7.09
CA ASP A 56 -7.58 -13.38 7.24
C ASP A 56 -7.05 -14.40 8.24
N VAL A 57 -7.89 -15.25 8.81
CA VAL A 57 -7.41 -16.45 9.48
C VAL A 57 -7.13 -17.51 8.42
N ILE A 58 -5.93 -18.06 8.47
CA ILE A 58 -5.50 -19.16 7.61
C ILE A 58 -5.10 -20.29 8.54
N VAL A 59 -5.63 -21.48 8.28
CA VAL A 59 -5.15 -22.73 8.87
C VAL A 59 -4.64 -23.62 7.76
N THR A 60 -3.36 -24.00 7.82
CA THR A 60 -2.75 -24.97 6.88
C THR A 60 -2.66 -26.37 7.47
N ASN A 61 -2.59 -26.47 8.80
CA ASN A 61 -2.62 -27.72 9.55
C ASN A 61 -3.50 -27.49 10.80
N PRO A 62 -4.64 -28.19 10.96
CA PRO A 62 -5.51 -28.02 12.13
C PRO A 62 -4.91 -28.58 13.43
N TYR A 63 -3.93 -29.47 13.35
CA TYR A 63 -3.26 -30.09 14.50
C TYR A 63 -1.72 -30.04 14.36
N PRO A 64 -1.09 -28.85 14.46
CA PRO A 64 0.37 -28.73 14.45
C PRO A 64 1.00 -29.30 15.70
N ASP A 65 2.29 -29.63 15.62
CA ASP A 65 3.10 -29.91 16.80
C ASP A 65 3.10 -28.70 17.76
N MET A 66 2.70 -28.94 19.01
CA MET A 66 2.61 -27.93 20.07
C MET A 66 3.91 -27.74 20.85
N GLU A 67 5.00 -28.39 20.45
CA GLU A 67 6.33 -28.14 20.99
C GLU A 67 7.21 -27.33 20.01
N ASP A 68 6.85 -27.29 18.73
CA ASP A 68 7.55 -26.52 17.69
C ASP A 68 6.87 -25.15 17.42
N ASP A 69 7.45 -24.09 18.02
CA ASP A 69 7.05 -22.69 17.78
C ASP A 69 6.94 -22.34 16.29
N THR A 70 7.83 -22.90 15.46
CA THR A 70 7.92 -22.59 14.04
C THR A 70 6.81 -23.30 13.28
N GLU A 71 6.57 -24.57 13.58
CA GLU A 71 5.48 -25.32 12.96
C GLU A 71 4.13 -24.67 13.27
N PHE A 72 3.90 -24.29 14.53
CA PHE A 72 2.68 -23.65 14.98
C PHE A 72 2.44 -22.30 14.27
N GLN A 73 3.45 -21.44 14.19
CA GLN A 73 3.36 -20.13 13.50
C GLN A 73 3.06 -20.24 12.00
N PHE A 74 3.39 -21.37 11.38
CA PHE A 74 3.04 -21.62 9.99
C PHE A 74 1.70 -22.32 9.83
N ALA A 75 1.26 -23.08 10.83
CA ALA A 75 -0.02 -23.76 10.83
C ALA A 75 -1.18 -22.78 10.91
N THR A 76 -1.01 -21.69 11.67
CA THR A 76 -1.96 -20.58 11.68
C THR A 76 -1.30 -19.21 11.81
N ASN A 77 -1.91 -18.19 11.21
CA ASN A 77 -1.56 -16.79 11.43
C ASN A 77 -2.38 -16.13 12.55
N ALA A 78 -3.15 -16.88 13.34
CA ALA A 78 -3.96 -16.33 14.43
C ALA A 78 -3.11 -15.73 15.58
N LEU A 79 -1.84 -16.14 15.73
CA LEU A 79 -0.91 -15.68 16.78
C LEU A 79 -0.03 -14.49 16.42
N ASP A 80 -0.17 -13.90 15.23
CA ASP A 80 0.73 -12.81 14.85
C ASP A 80 0.62 -11.67 15.89
N SER A 81 1.70 -11.36 16.60
CA SER A 81 1.70 -10.54 17.83
C SER A 81 1.12 -9.12 17.70
N ASN A 82 0.87 -8.65 16.48
CA ASN A 82 0.23 -7.37 16.18
C ASN A 82 -1.26 -7.50 15.80
N ARG A 83 -1.83 -8.69 15.93
CA ARG A 83 -3.12 -9.05 15.37
C ARG A 83 -4.24 -8.92 16.39
N ARG A 84 -5.23 -8.09 16.07
CA ARG A 84 -6.51 -8.03 16.77
C ARG A 84 -7.60 -8.63 15.88
N THR A 85 -8.16 -9.76 16.29
CA THR A 85 -9.33 -10.35 15.65
C THR A 85 -10.57 -9.57 16.08
N ASN A 86 -11.11 -8.72 15.20
CA ASN A 86 -12.33 -7.98 15.49
C ASN A 86 -13.54 -8.72 14.91
N LEU A 87 -14.41 -9.20 15.80
CA LEU A 87 -15.69 -9.84 15.49
C LEU A 87 -16.83 -8.83 15.65
N ASN A 88 -17.73 -8.74 14.68
CA ASN A 88 -19.03 -8.09 14.87
C ASN A 88 -20.02 -9.11 15.47
N LEU A 89 -21.20 -8.65 15.90
CA LEU A 89 -22.20 -9.49 16.57
C LEU A 89 -22.56 -10.73 15.74
N ASN A 90 -22.84 -10.57 14.44
CA ASN A 90 -23.19 -11.69 13.56
C ASN A 90 -22.03 -12.69 13.40
N ALA A 91 -20.78 -12.21 13.27
CA ALA A 91 -19.63 -13.11 13.21
C ALA A 91 -19.40 -13.86 14.52
N LEU A 92 -19.69 -13.22 15.66
CA LEU A 92 -19.62 -13.85 16.97
C LEU A 92 -20.72 -14.91 17.15
N GLN A 93 -21.96 -14.63 16.75
CA GLN A 93 -23.05 -15.61 16.77
C GLN A 93 -22.72 -16.81 15.88
N ARG A 94 -22.25 -16.58 14.64
CA ARG A 94 -21.82 -17.67 13.77
C ARG A 94 -20.65 -18.45 14.35
N LEU A 95 -19.73 -17.78 15.05
CA LEU A 95 -18.62 -18.45 15.72
C LEU A 95 -19.13 -19.34 16.85
N ASP A 96 -20.07 -18.85 17.66
CA ASP A 96 -20.74 -19.59 18.73
C ASP A 96 -21.45 -20.84 18.17
N ASP A 97 -22.33 -20.66 17.18
CA ASP A 97 -23.02 -21.77 16.50
C ASP A 97 -22.02 -22.81 15.97
N THR A 98 -20.94 -22.34 15.33
CA THR A 98 -19.90 -23.23 14.77
C THR A 98 -19.11 -23.95 15.86
N ILE A 99 -18.82 -23.29 16.98
CA ILE A 99 -18.19 -23.94 18.13
C ILE A 99 -19.12 -25.03 18.66
N CYS A 100 -20.40 -24.74 18.87
CA CYS A 100 -21.37 -25.73 19.33
C CYS A 100 -21.49 -26.94 18.38
N ASP A 101 -21.52 -26.69 17.07
CA ASP A 101 -21.72 -27.73 16.06
C ASP A 101 -20.47 -28.57 15.79
N GLU A 102 -19.28 -27.97 15.85
CA GLU A 102 -18.05 -28.58 15.33
C GLU A 102 -17.02 -28.94 16.42
N TYR A 103 -17.21 -28.52 17.67
CA TYR A 103 -16.25 -28.77 18.75
C TYR A 103 -15.96 -30.26 18.92
N GLN A 104 -17.01 -31.08 19.04
CA GLN A 104 -16.82 -32.52 19.27
C GLN A 104 -16.12 -33.20 18.09
N ASN A 105 -16.52 -32.89 16.85
CA ASN A 105 -15.88 -33.43 15.65
C ASN A 105 -14.39 -33.07 15.61
N TRP A 106 -14.05 -31.83 15.95
CA TRP A 106 -12.66 -31.37 16.00
C TRP A 106 -11.85 -32.06 17.11
N VAL A 107 -12.45 -32.34 18.27
CA VAL A 107 -11.79 -33.10 19.33
C VAL A 107 -11.60 -34.57 18.95
N ASP A 108 -12.59 -35.18 18.29
CA ASP A 108 -12.55 -36.59 17.87
C ASP A 108 -11.50 -36.85 16.77
N GLU A 109 -11.26 -35.87 15.89
CA GLU A 109 -10.22 -35.91 14.86
C GLU A 109 -8.83 -35.56 15.40
N ALA A 110 -8.71 -35.12 16.66
CA ALA A 110 -7.45 -34.68 17.22
C ALA A 110 -6.46 -35.86 17.42
N PRO A 111 -5.18 -35.69 17.08
CA PRO A 111 -4.15 -36.68 17.37
C PRO A 111 -4.02 -36.96 18.88
N LEU A 112 -3.57 -38.16 19.25
CA LEU A 112 -3.44 -38.59 20.65
C LEU A 112 -2.68 -37.59 21.53
N PHE A 113 -1.64 -36.94 21.01
CA PHE A 113 -0.83 -35.97 21.77
C PHE A 113 -1.58 -34.67 22.14
N TYR A 114 -2.71 -34.38 21.47
CA TYR A 114 -3.65 -33.31 21.85
C TYR A 114 -4.60 -33.73 22.99
N LEU A 115 -4.75 -35.04 23.23
CA LEU A 115 -5.73 -35.61 24.16
C LEU A 115 -5.09 -36.13 25.47
N GLU A 116 -3.76 -36.15 25.56
CA GLU A 116 -3.00 -36.78 26.66
C GLU A 116 -3.36 -36.33 28.08
N ASP A 117 -3.84 -35.10 28.26
CA ASP A 117 -4.12 -34.49 29.57
C ASP A 117 -5.60 -34.21 29.83
N ASP A 118 -6.48 -34.75 28.99
CA ASP A 118 -7.94 -34.61 29.05
C ASP A 118 -8.43 -33.15 29.05
N PHE A 119 -7.60 -32.17 28.68
CA PHE A 119 -8.00 -30.75 28.74
C PHE A 119 -9.22 -30.47 27.85
N LEU A 120 -9.21 -30.96 26.61
CA LEU A 120 -10.28 -30.78 25.62
C LEU A 120 -11.51 -31.66 25.89
N THR A 121 -11.35 -32.80 26.54
CA THR A 121 -12.45 -33.73 26.82
C THR A 121 -13.19 -33.38 28.12
N SER A 122 -12.51 -32.74 29.08
CA SER A 122 -13.06 -32.38 30.40
C SER A 122 -13.63 -30.96 30.50
N ARG A 123 -13.43 -30.12 29.49
CA ARG A 123 -13.83 -28.69 29.51
C ARG A 123 -14.52 -28.27 28.21
N VAL A 124 -15.39 -27.27 28.31
CA VAL A 124 -16.03 -26.58 27.19
C VAL A 124 -15.60 -25.11 27.14
N PRO A 125 -15.33 -24.56 25.95
CA PRO A 125 -15.12 -23.12 25.79
C PRO A 125 -16.42 -22.32 26.03
N VAL A 126 -16.33 -21.22 26.77
CA VAL A 126 -17.43 -20.26 27.01
C VAL A 126 -16.92 -18.84 26.76
N ALA A 127 -17.57 -18.10 25.86
CA ALA A 127 -17.23 -16.72 25.56
C ALA A 127 -18.14 -15.73 26.32
N ILE A 128 -17.55 -14.73 26.98
CA ILE A 128 -18.26 -13.65 27.67
C ILE A 128 -17.89 -12.32 27.03
N THR A 129 -18.86 -11.58 26.49
CA THR A 129 -18.62 -10.29 25.82
C THR A 129 -19.31 -9.15 26.55
N SER A 130 -18.61 -8.01 26.73
CA SER A 130 -19.16 -6.83 27.43
C SER A 130 -19.64 -5.72 26.48
N ARG A 131 -19.21 -5.72 25.21
CA ARG A 131 -19.57 -4.71 24.19
C ARG A 131 -19.51 -5.27 22.76
N PHE A 132 -20.34 -4.74 21.84
CA PHE A 132 -20.35 -5.13 20.42
C PHE A 132 -19.79 -4.03 19.50
N GLY A 133 -19.11 -4.46 18.42
CA GLY A 133 -18.31 -3.62 17.52
C GLY A 133 -18.99 -3.10 16.25
N GLN A 134 -18.19 -2.47 15.39
CA GLN A 134 -18.55 -1.85 14.10
C GLN A 134 -19.24 -2.84 13.12
N ASN A 135 -19.99 -2.32 12.14
CA ASN A 135 -20.80 -3.09 11.17
C ASN A 135 -21.96 -3.88 11.80
N GLN A 136 -22.70 -3.23 12.70
CA GLN A 136 -23.98 -3.76 13.18
C GLN A 136 -25.01 -3.70 12.06
N GLN A 137 -25.71 -4.81 11.85
CA GLN A 137 -26.80 -4.88 10.89
C GLN A 137 -28.00 -4.09 11.41
N LEU A 138 -28.68 -3.36 10.53
CA LEU A 138 -29.80 -2.51 10.88
C LEU A 138 -31.04 -2.87 10.06
N ALA A 139 -32.16 -2.96 10.75
CA ALA A 139 -33.52 -3.01 10.25
C ALA A 139 -33.88 -4.20 9.32
N GLU A 140 -33.23 -5.36 9.52
CA GLU A 140 -33.49 -6.60 8.77
C GLU A 140 -34.86 -7.22 9.09
N SER A 141 -35.16 -7.47 10.38
CA SER A 141 -36.46 -7.99 10.82
C SER A 141 -37.16 -7.05 11.82
N ARG A 142 -38.44 -7.33 12.10
CA ARG A 142 -39.20 -6.59 13.11
C ARG A 142 -38.64 -6.79 14.52
N ALA A 143 -38.19 -8.01 14.85
CA ALA A 143 -37.58 -8.31 16.13
C ALA A 143 -36.23 -7.59 16.31
N ASP A 144 -35.41 -7.54 15.26
CA ASP A 144 -34.13 -6.80 15.30
C ASP A 144 -34.36 -5.31 15.54
N ARG A 145 -35.41 -4.74 14.94
CA ARG A 145 -35.77 -3.33 15.14
C ARG A 145 -36.08 -3.00 16.60
N ASP A 146 -36.72 -3.89 17.32
CA ASP A 146 -37.06 -3.67 18.73
C ASP A 146 -35.79 -3.78 19.59
N GLN A 147 -34.92 -4.76 19.31
CA GLN A 147 -33.63 -4.92 19.98
C GLN A 147 -32.67 -3.74 19.70
N GLU A 148 -32.64 -3.23 18.47
CA GLU A 148 -31.86 -2.03 18.11
C GLU A 148 -32.29 -0.81 18.92
N VAL A 149 -33.59 -0.60 19.09
CA VAL A 149 -34.12 0.52 19.86
C VAL A 149 -33.67 0.43 21.31
N LEU A 150 -33.76 -0.76 21.91
CA LEU A 150 -33.28 -1.00 23.27
C LEU A 150 -31.77 -0.74 23.38
N ASN A 151 -30.99 -1.25 22.44
CA ASN A 151 -29.54 -1.08 22.42
C ASN A 151 -29.16 0.40 22.30
N TRP A 152 -29.76 1.12 21.35
CA TRP A 152 -29.48 2.55 21.14
C TRP A 152 -29.93 3.41 22.32
N ALA A 153 -31.03 3.06 22.99
CA ALA A 153 -31.48 3.77 24.20
C ALA A 153 -30.48 3.63 25.37
N GLN A 154 -29.81 2.48 25.48
CA GLN A 154 -28.90 2.16 26.59
C GLN A 154 -27.42 2.43 26.30
N ASP A 155 -27.04 2.62 25.03
CA ASP A 155 -25.62 2.68 24.65
C ASP A 155 -24.92 3.90 25.25
N ARG A 156 -25.50 5.11 25.15
CA ARG A 156 -24.86 6.37 25.58
C ARG A 156 -25.88 7.39 26.10
N ASP A 157 -25.40 8.34 26.91
CA ASP A 157 -26.14 9.56 27.25
C ASP A 157 -25.95 10.61 26.14
N TYR A 158 -26.79 10.55 25.11
CA TYR A 158 -26.71 11.42 23.93
C TYR A 158 -26.88 12.90 24.26
N LYS A 159 -27.53 13.25 25.38
CA LYS A 159 -27.67 14.64 25.85
C LYS A 159 -26.32 15.29 26.19
N ARG A 160 -25.28 14.49 26.42
CA ARG A 160 -23.90 14.98 26.67
C ARG A 160 -23.03 14.99 25.42
N ILE A 161 -23.53 14.49 24.30
CA ILE A 161 -22.80 14.42 23.04
C ILE A 161 -23.14 15.67 22.22
N HIS A 162 -22.12 16.29 21.63
CA HIS A 162 -22.33 17.42 20.71
C HIS A 162 -22.45 16.92 19.28
N TYR A 163 -21.43 16.20 18.82
CA TYR A 163 -21.36 15.69 17.45
C TYR A 163 -21.29 14.17 17.45
N LEU A 164 -22.03 13.56 16.54
CA LEU A 164 -21.99 12.14 16.26
C LEU A 164 -21.66 11.92 14.79
N THR A 165 -20.65 11.10 14.50
CA THR A 165 -20.31 10.68 13.13
C THR A 165 -20.74 9.24 12.95
N ILE A 166 -21.47 8.96 11.88
CA ILE A 166 -21.96 7.61 11.55
C ILE A 166 -21.61 7.28 10.09
N ALA A 167 -21.37 5.99 9.83
CA ALA A 167 -21.24 5.45 8.50
C ALA A 167 -22.35 4.40 8.30
N LEU A 168 -23.21 4.61 7.30
CA LEU A 168 -24.31 3.73 6.98
C LEU A 168 -23.99 2.99 5.67
N ALA A 169 -23.97 1.67 5.72
CA ALA A 169 -23.59 0.82 4.60
C ALA A 169 -24.74 -0.08 4.14
N SER A 170 -25.10 0.02 2.86
CA SER A 170 -26.08 -0.84 2.20
C SER A 170 -25.38 -1.83 1.26
N HIS A 171 -25.82 -3.08 1.26
CA HIS A 171 -25.25 -4.13 0.42
C HIS A 171 -26.20 -4.46 -0.72
N LEU A 172 -25.79 -4.17 -1.96
CA LEU A 172 -26.53 -4.54 -3.16
C LEU A 172 -26.09 -5.90 -3.65
N ARG A 173 -26.99 -6.86 -3.48
CA ARG A 173 -26.82 -8.23 -3.91
C ARG A 173 -27.56 -8.49 -5.20
N VAL A 174 -26.89 -9.13 -6.16
CA VAL A 174 -27.47 -9.44 -7.47
C VAL A 174 -27.50 -10.94 -7.70
N HIS A 175 -28.68 -11.47 -8.01
CA HIS A 175 -28.91 -12.87 -8.33
C HIS A 175 -29.64 -13.03 -9.66
N THR A 176 -29.38 -14.15 -10.33
CA THR A 176 -30.23 -14.60 -11.43
C THR A 176 -31.57 -15.07 -10.86
N VAL A 177 -32.67 -14.47 -11.31
CA VAL A 177 -34.02 -14.90 -10.93
C VAL A 177 -34.37 -16.16 -11.73
N HIS A 178 -34.78 -17.23 -11.03
CA HIS A 178 -35.18 -18.48 -11.66
C HIS A 178 -36.67 -18.46 -12.04
N SER A 179 -37.52 -17.93 -11.17
CA SER A 179 -38.93 -17.72 -11.43
C SER A 179 -39.47 -16.57 -10.60
N TRP A 180 -40.65 -16.06 -10.95
CA TRP A 180 -41.36 -15.03 -10.21
C TRP A 180 -42.62 -15.61 -9.56
N ARG A 181 -42.92 -15.19 -8.33
CA ARG A 181 -44.19 -15.47 -7.66
C ARG A 181 -44.97 -14.16 -7.53
N GLU A 182 -46.22 -14.15 -7.98
CA GLU A 182 -47.11 -13.01 -7.77
C GLU A 182 -47.37 -12.78 -6.29
N ARG A 183 -47.37 -11.52 -5.87
CA ARG A 183 -47.72 -11.10 -4.51
C ARG A 183 -49.23 -10.92 -4.46
N LEU A 184 -49.86 -11.46 -3.41
CA LEU A 184 -51.31 -11.34 -3.25
C LEU A 184 -51.67 -9.88 -2.97
N ILE A 185 -52.75 -9.40 -3.58
CA ILE A 185 -53.26 -8.03 -3.35
C ILE A 185 -53.64 -7.84 -1.88
N ALA A 186 -54.16 -8.88 -1.21
CA ALA A 186 -54.43 -8.86 0.22
C ALA A 186 -53.18 -8.51 1.04
N ASP A 187 -52.02 -9.11 0.72
CA ASP A 187 -50.75 -8.81 1.39
C ASP A 187 -50.30 -7.37 1.14
N ILE A 188 -50.53 -6.84 -0.07
CA ILE A 188 -50.20 -5.44 -0.40
C ILE A 188 -51.10 -4.50 0.42
N ARG A 189 -52.41 -4.79 0.48
CA ARG A 189 -53.39 -4.00 1.23
C ARG A 189 -53.11 -3.95 2.73
N GLU A 190 -52.70 -5.07 3.32
CA GLU A 190 -52.34 -5.13 4.74
C GLU A 190 -51.11 -4.26 5.06
N ASN A 191 -50.11 -4.25 4.18
CA ASN A 191 -48.85 -3.55 4.42
C ASN A 191 -48.86 -2.07 3.97
N PHE A 192 -49.78 -1.66 3.10
CA PHE A 192 -49.83 -0.31 2.50
C PHE A 192 -51.25 0.29 2.56
N SER A 193 -51.84 0.28 3.76
CA SER A 193 -53.20 0.80 3.99
C SER A 193 -53.35 2.31 3.76
N ALA A 194 -52.25 3.06 3.79
CA ALA A 194 -52.21 4.50 3.54
C ALA A 194 -52.41 4.90 2.05
N GLY A 195 -52.56 3.92 1.16
CA GLY A 195 -52.79 4.14 -0.27
C GLY A 195 -51.61 3.73 -1.15
N ILE A 196 -51.91 3.46 -2.41
CA ILE A 196 -50.98 3.08 -3.47
C ILE A 196 -51.15 4.02 -4.66
N TYR A 197 -50.08 4.24 -5.43
CA TYR A 197 -50.01 5.29 -6.43
C TYR A 197 -49.36 4.80 -7.72
N ASN A 198 -49.69 5.43 -8.85
CA ASN A 198 -49.15 5.09 -10.18
C ASN A 198 -47.79 5.74 -10.49
N SER A 199 -47.38 6.75 -9.73
CA SER A 199 -46.11 7.46 -9.89
C SER A 199 -45.44 7.69 -8.54
N ARG A 200 -44.11 7.80 -8.56
CA ARG A 200 -43.29 8.14 -7.40
C ARG A 200 -43.26 9.64 -7.10
N ASN A 201 -43.61 10.49 -8.07
CA ASN A 201 -43.54 11.93 -7.94
C ASN A 201 -44.86 12.46 -7.35
N ASP A 202 -44.76 13.14 -6.21
CA ASP A 202 -45.89 13.68 -5.45
C ASP A 202 -46.76 14.64 -6.26
N ASP A 203 -46.17 15.37 -7.19
CA ASP A 203 -46.89 16.35 -8.02
C ASP A 203 -47.72 15.71 -9.14
N THR A 204 -47.36 14.50 -9.56
CA THR A 204 -47.97 13.82 -10.72
C THR A 204 -48.68 12.51 -10.38
N ARG A 205 -48.60 12.07 -9.12
CA ARG A 205 -49.12 10.76 -8.72
C ARG A 205 -50.63 10.78 -8.54
N GLU A 206 -51.28 9.72 -9.02
CA GLU A 206 -52.70 9.44 -8.79
C GLU A 206 -52.85 8.20 -7.92
N ILE A 207 -53.89 8.19 -7.08
CA ILE A 207 -54.23 7.05 -6.23
C ILE A 207 -54.76 5.92 -7.10
N ILE A 208 -54.24 4.70 -6.90
CA ILE A 208 -54.77 3.48 -7.49
C ILE A 208 -55.71 2.82 -6.47
N THR A 209 -56.94 2.53 -6.89
CA THR A 209 -57.91 1.78 -6.07
C THR A 209 -57.59 0.28 -6.08
N TRP A 210 -58.12 -0.48 -5.11
CA TRP A 210 -57.86 -1.91 -5.03
C TRP A 210 -58.44 -2.71 -6.20
N ASP A 211 -59.57 -2.26 -6.76
CA ASP A 211 -60.19 -2.87 -7.94
C ASP A 211 -59.36 -2.57 -9.19
N GLU A 212 -58.90 -1.33 -9.37
CA GLU A 212 -57.97 -0.96 -10.45
C GLU A 212 -56.67 -1.76 -10.38
N LEU A 213 -56.10 -1.98 -9.18
CA LEU A 213 -54.90 -2.82 -9.01
C LEU A 213 -55.14 -4.27 -9.44
N ALA A 214 -56.35 -4.80 -9.24
CA ALA A 214 -56.71 -6.16 -9.62
C ALA A 214 -56.85 -6.34 -11.13
N GLU A 215 -57.29 -5.30 -11.84
CA GLU A 215 -57.41 -5.29 -13.29
C GLU A 215 -56.12 -4.88 -14.01
N MET A 216 -55.24 -4.14 -13.32
CA MET A 216 -53.99 -3.65 -13.89
C MET A 216 -53.04 -4.81 -14.25
N PRO A 217 -52.52 -4.89 -15.48
CA PRO A 217 -51.55 -5.91 -15.87
C PRO A 217 -50.33 -5.94 -14.94
N LEU A 218 -49.79 -7.12 -14.66
CA LEU A 218 -48.60 -7.27 -13.81
C LEU A 218 -47.31 -6.83 -14.52
N VAL A 219 -47.27 -7.01 -15.83
CA VAL A 219 -46.12 -6.72 -16.67
C VAL A 219 -46.52 -5.89 -17.89
N ASP A 220 -45.57 -5.11 -18.38
CA ASP A 220 -45.65 -4.44 -19.68
C ASP A 220 -45.39 -5.42 -20.84
N ASP A 221 -45.47 -4.91 -22.07
CA ASP A 221 -45.25 -5.69 -23.30
C ASP A 221 -43.81 -6.23 -23.41
N GLU A 222 -42.86 -5.67 -22.65
CA GLU A 222 -41.46 -6.13 -22.57
C GLU A 222 -41.24 -7.15 -21.43
N GLY A 223 -42.29 -7.53 -20.71
CA GLY A 223 -42.23 -8.46 -19.58
C GLY A 223 -41.67 -7.86 -18.28
N ARG A 224 -41.45 -6.54 -18.25
CA ARG A 224 -41.03 -5.80 -17.05
C ARG A 224 -42.23 -5.55 -16.16
N GLU A 225 -42.01 -5.53 -14.86
CA GLU A 225 -43.09 -5.28 -13.91
C GLU A 225 -43.62 -3.85 -14.04
N ILE A 226 -44.94 -3.69 -14.09
CA ILE A 226 -45.56 -2.37 -14.00
C ILE A 226 -45.49 -1.92 -12.53
N PRO A 227 -44.70 -0.87 -12.22
CA PRO A 227 -44.45 -0.47 -10.85
C PRO A 227 -45.68 0.22 -10.24
N ILE A 228 -45.81 0.09 -8.92
CA ILE A 228 -46.74 0.86 -8.10
C ILE A 228 -45.97 1.42 -6.90
N TYR A 229 -46.43 2.51 -6.33
CA TYR A 229 -45.69 3.24 -5.30
C TYR A 229 -46.51 3.42 -4.03
N CYS A 230 -45.85 3.48 -2.88
CA CYS A 230 -46.50 3.89 -1.63
C CYS A 230 -46.58 5.43 -1.55
N GLY A 231 -47.27 5.95 -0.54
CA GLY A 231 -47.37 7.41 -0.31
C GLY A 231 -46.05 8.14 -0.02
N MET A 232 -44.94 7.40 0.14
CA MET A 232 -43.59 7.93 0.28
C MET A 232 -42.74 7.73 -0.99
N GLY A 233 -43.34 7.35 -2.13
CA GLY A 233 -42.65 7.18 -3.41
C GLY A 233 -41.84 5.89 -3.57
N PHE A 234 -41.81 4.99 -2.57
CA PHE A 234 -41.13 3.71 -2.69
C PHE A 234 -41.90 2.73 -3.58
N ASN A 235 -41.19 2.01 -4.44
CA ASN A 235 -41.78 0.98 -5.28
C ASN A 235 -42.28 -0.20 -4.42
N ILE A 236 -43.52 -0.62 -4.64
CA ILE A 236 -44.13 -1.78 -4.03
C ILE A 236 -44.07 -2.94 -5.04
N PRO A 237 -43.20 -3.94 -4.84
CA PRO A 237 -43.12 -5.08 -5.74
C PRO A 237 -44.43 -5.90 -5.67
N ARG A 238 -45.02 -6.12 -6.84
CA ARG A 238 -46.15 -7.00 -7.14
C ARG A 238 -45.70 -8.42 -7.46
N ARG A 239 -44.40 -8.64 -7.74
CA ARG A 239 -43.79 -9.97 -7.87
C ARG A 239 -42.61 -10.15 -6.91
N ILE A 240 -42.49 -11.36 -6.39
CA ILE A 240 -41.44 -11.81 -5.49
C ILE A 240 -40.50 -12.74 -6.27
N PRO A 241 -39.21 -12.44 -6.37
CA PRO A 241 -38.27 -13.29 -7.07
C PRO A 241 -38.03 -14.60 -6.31
N ARG A 242 -37.93 -15.70 -7.04
CA ARG A 242 -37.46 -17.00 -6.54
C ARG A 242 -36.09 -17.29 -7.14
N PHE A 243 -35.12 -17.52 -6.26
CA PHE A 243 -33.76 -17.85 -6.63
C PHE A 243 -33.57 -19.38 -6.63
N SER A 244 -32.64 -19.87 -7.46
CA SER A 244 -32.24 -21.28 -7.39
C SER A 244 -31.38 -21.51 -6.14
N LYS A 245 -31.54 -22.66 -5.48
CA LYS A 245 -30.69 -23.05 -4.35
C LYS A 245 -29.20 -23.11 -4.71
N HIS A 246 -28.88 -23.31 -6.00
CA HIS A 246 -27.50 -23.41 -6.49
C HIS A 246 -26.98 -22.13 -7.17
N SER A 247 -27.80 -21.09 -7.30
CA SER A 247 -27.36 -19.83 -7.94
C SER A 247 -26.67 -18.94 -6.91
N LEU A 248 -25.35 -18.83 -7.01
CA LEU A 248 -24.57 -17.88 -6.22
C LEU A 248 -24.82 -16.43 -6.68
N PRO A 249 -24.75 -15.45 -5.77
CA PRO A 249 -24.78 -14.04 -6.15
C PRO A 249 -23.58 -13.69 -7.04
N HIS A 250 -23.79 -12.80 -8.01
CA HIS A 250 -22.73 -12.29 -8.88
C HIS A 250 -21.85 -11.28 -8.13
N GLY A 251 -20.58 -11.18 -8.52
CA GLY A 251 -19.73 -10.08 -8.08
C GLY A 251 -20.18 -8.78 -8.74
N VAL A 252 -20.40 -7.73 -7.97
CA VAL A 252 -20.86 -6.43 -8.48
C VAL A 252 -19.74 -5.40 -8.34
N LEU A 253 -19.44 -4.69 -9.44
CA LEU A 253 -18.52 -3.54 -9.50
C LEU A 253 -19.23 -2.32 -10.08
N VAL A 254 -18.67 -1.13 -9.89
CA VAL A 254 -19.23 0.13 -10.41
C VAL A 254 -18.60 0.46 -11.76
N ASP A 255 -19.41 0.93 -12.71
CA ASP A 255 -18.95 1.47 -14.00
C ASP A 255 -18.29 2.85 -13.79
N LEU A 256 -16.97 2.86 -13.82
CA LEU A 256 -16.14 4.03 -13.58
C LEU A 256 -16.29 5.12 -14.65
N ARG A 257 -16.89 4.81 -15.80
CA ARG A 257 -17.14 5.80 -16.87
C ARG A 257 -18.31 6.73 -16.54
N LYS A 258 -19.26 6.25 -15.73
CA LYS A 258 -20.54 6.91 -15.45
C LYS A 258 -20.73 7.28 -13.97
N VAL A 259 -19.82 6.84 -13.10
CA VAL A 259 -19.95 7.05 -11.66
C VAL A 259 -19.91 8.52 -11.25
N LYS A 260 -19.18 9.35 -12.01
CA LYS A 260 -19.06 10.79 -11.73
C LYS A 260 -20.39 11.53 -11.91
N ASP A 261 -21.23 11.04 -12.82
CA ASP A 261 -22.54 11.60 -13.10
C ASP A 261 -23.47 11.56 -11.87
N LEU A 262 -23.23 10.66 -10.90
CA LEU A 262 -23.98 10.60 -9.64
C LEU A 262 -23.73 11.79 -8.70
N PHE A 263 -22.71 12.59 -8.99
CA PHE A 263 -22.23 13.69 -8.15
C PHE A 263 -22.24 15.05 -8.87
N GLN A 264 -22.62 15.08 -10.16
CA GLN A 264 -22.71 16.32 -10.93
C GLN A 264 -24.10 16.92 -10.77
N HIS A 265 -24.17 18.21 -10.49
CA HIS A 265 -25.40 18.98 -10.59
C HIS A 265 -25.66 19.28 -12.07
N GLU A 266 -26.79 18.84 -12.61
CA GLU A 266 -27.34 19.48 -13.80
C GLU A 266 -27.82 20.87 -13.33
N LEU A 267 -27.16 21.91 -13.81
CA LEU A 267 -27.57 23.30 -13.55
C LEU A 267 -28.84 23.54 -14.36
N ASP A 268 -30.00 23.18 -13.83
CA ASP A 268 -31.27 23.69 -14.34
C ASP A 268 -31.37 25.18 -13.96
N GLU A 269 -31.71 26.02 -14.94
CA GLU A 269 -31.75 27.48 -14.81
C GLU A 269 -32.73 27.99 -13.74
N GLU A 270 -33.57 27.11 -13.18
CA GLU A 270 -34.56 27.42 -12.14
C GLU A 270 -34.08 27.17 -10.70
N ASP A 271 -32.96 26.46 -10.49
CA ASP A 271 -32.41 26.11 -9.17
C ASP A 271 -31.35 27.11 -8.64
N PHE A 272 -31.48 28.38 -9.02
CA PHE A 272 -30.58 29.49 -8.63
C PHE A 272 -30.58 29.85 -7.12
N TYR A 273 -31.23 29.05 -6.27
CA TYR A 273 -31.35 29.26 -4.82
C TYR A 273 -30.68 28.18 -3.95
N MET A 274 -29.84 27.32 -4.52
CA MET A 274 -28.92 26.50 -3.72
C MET A 274 -27.76 27.38 -3.23
N ASP A 275 -27.48 27.36 -1.91
CA ASP A 275 -26.39 28.13 -1.28
C ASP A 275 -25.11 28.08 -2.13
N GLU A 276 -24.57 29.24 -2.51
CA GLU A 276 -23.36 29.44 -3.33
C GLU A 276 -22.08 28.77 -2.77
N ASP A 277 -22.16 28.07 -1.64
CA ASP A 277 -21.05 27.51 -0.87
C ASP A 277 -20.82 26.00 -1.03
N THR A 278 -21.60 25.26 -1.84
CA THR A 278 -21.31 23.82 -2.06
C THR A 278 -20.09 23.61 -2.93
N ALA A 279 -18.95 23.34 -2.28
CA ALA A 279 -17.73 22.92 -2.94
C ALA A 279 -17.95 21.68 -3.84
N PRO A 280 -17.29 21.61 -5.02
CA PRO A 280 -17.44 20.49 -5.92
C PRO A 280 -16.98 19.18 -5.26
N VAL A 281 -17.73 18.10 -5.52
CA VAL A 281 -17.41 16.76 -4.99
C VAL A 281 -16.31 16.13 -5.84
N ASP A 282 -15.17 15.85 -5.22
CA ASP A 282 -14.08 15.07 -5.80
C ASP A 282 -14.40 13.58 -5.72
N VAL A 283 -14.43 12.94 -6.89
CA VAL A 283 -14.67 11.49 -7.03
C VAL A 283 -13.38 10.79 -7.46
N TYR A 284 -12.87 9.94 -6.58
CA TYR A 284 -11.72 9.07 -6.81
C TYR A 284 -12.21 7.68 -7.25
N THR A 285 -11.61 7.14 -8.31
CA THR A 285 -11.98 5.84 -8.88
C THR A 285 -10.82 4.86 -8.83
N TYR A 286 -11.11 3.61 -8.49
CA TYR A 286 -10.12 2.54 -8.31
C TYR A 286 -10.51 1.34 -9.18
N PRO A 287 -9.90 1.14 -10.36
CA PRO A 287 -10.18 0.00 -11.22
C PRO A 287 -9.85 -1.33 -10.54
N GLN A 288 -10.61 -2.38 -10.84
CA GLN A 288 -10.50 -3.68 -10.16
C GLN A 288 -10.49 -4.85 -11.13
N ALA A 289 -9.97 -5.99 -10.69
CA ALA A 289 -9.92 -7.26 -11.40
C ALA A 289 -9.29 -7.18 -12.80
N GLY A 290 -8.33 -6.27 -12.99
CA GLY A 290 -7.73 -6.04 -14.30
C GLY A 290 -8.71 -5.45 -15.31
N THR A 291 -9.71 -4.71 -14.85
CA THR A 291 -10.62 -3.98 -15.71
C THR A 291 -10.32 -2.49 -15.64
N LYS A 292 -10.49 -1.79 -16.75
CA LYS A 292 -10.31 -0.34 -16.84
C LYS A 292 -11.58 0.42 -16.43
N ILE A 293 -12.73 -0.15 -16.78
CA ILE A 293 -14.03 0.52 -16.72
C ILE A 293 -14.84 0.12 -15.50
N ALA A 294 -14.42 -0.90 -14.74
CA ALA A 294 -15.15 -1.37 -13.57
C ALA A 294 -14.27 -1.29 -12.32
N GLY A 295 -14.86 -0.93 -11.19
CA GLY A 295 -14.12 -0.88 -9.94
C GLY A 295 -14.87 -0.31 -8.77
N HIS A 296 -14.12 0.37 -7.90
CA HIS A 296 -14.63 1.04 -6.71
C HIS A 296 -14.53 2.55 -6.88
N PHE A 297 -15.24 3.29 -6.04
CA PHE A 297 -15.09 4.73 -5.94
C PHE A 297 -15.10 5.20 -4.48
N GLN A 298 -14.53 6.38 -4.26
CA GLN A 298 -14.62 7.14 -3.02
C GLN A 298 -14.83 8.61 -3.38
N ALA A 299 -15.71 9.29 -2.68
CA ALA A 299 -16.03 10.69 -2.88
C ALA A 299 -15.98 11.46 -1.55
N ASN A 300 -15.57 12.73 -1.59
CA ASN A 300 -15.58 13.65 -0.43
C ASN A 300 -16.93 14.36 -0.25
N GLY A 301 -18.02 13.73 -0.69
CA GLY A 301 -19.39 14.21 -0.61
C GLY A 301 -20.39 13.08 -0.88
N LEU A 302 -21.68 13.39 -0.76
CA LEU A 302 -22.75 12.45 -1.07
C LEU A 302 -23.14 12.51 -2.54
N MET A 303 -23.76 11.44 -3.04
CA MET A 303 -24.44 11.50 -4.34
C MET A 303 -25.58 12.50 -4.28
N LEU A 304 -25.86 13.18 -5.39
CA LEU A 304 -26.86 14.25 -5.48
C LEU A 304 -28.21 13.83 -4.89
N ASN A 305 -28.69 12.66 -5.34
CA ASN A 305 -29.99 12.13 -4.94
C ASN A 305 -30.05 11.67 -3.47
N VAL A 306 -28.91 11.45 -2.80
CA VAL A 306 -28.89 11.14 -1.36
C VAL A 306 -29.10 12.42 -0.55
N SER A 307 -28.61 13.56 -1.05
CA SER A 307 -28.78 14.87 -0.40
C SER A 307 -30.25 15.25 -0.25
N VAL A 308 -31.13 14.81 -1.15
CA VAL A 308 -32.58 14.98 -1.05
C VAL A 308 -33.13 14.35 0.24
N PHE A 309 -32.68 13.14 0.59
CA PHE A 309 -33.11 12.47 1.81
C PHE A 309 -32.53 13.11 3.07
N VAL A 310 -31.31 13.66 2.99
CA VAL A 310 -30.72 14.44 4.10
C VAL A 310 -31.55 15.69 4.37
N LYS A 311 -32.00 16.38 3.31
CA LYS A 311 -32.89 17.54 3.41
C LYS A 311 -34.22 17.16 4.08
N LEU A 312 -34.88 16.10 3.61
CA LEU A 312 -36.13 15.59 4.22
C LEU A 312 -35.97 15.22 5.70
N VAL A 313 -34.85 14.60 6.07
CA VAL A 313 -34.55 14.31 7.48
C VAL A 313 -34.40 15.60 8.28
N ASN A 314 -33.64 16.58 7.80
CA ASN A 314 -33.46 17.87 8.48
C ASN A 314 -34.79 18.64 8.63
N GLU A 315 -35.64 18.64 7.61
CA GLU A 315 -36.98 19.24 7.66
C GLU A 315 -37.84 18.55 8.73
N SER A 316 -37.82 17.21 8.81
CA SER A 316 -38.56 16.47 9.84
C SER A 316 -38.09 16.72 11.28
N LEU A 317 -36.83 17.15 11.45
CA LEU A 317 -36.23 17.47 12.75
C LEU A 317 -36.41 18.94 13.14
N THR A 318 -36.76 19.80 12.18
CA THR A 318 -36.96 21.24 12.39
C THR A 318 -38.43 21.65 12.45
N TYR A 319 -39.35 20.74 12.09
CA TYR A 319 -40.79 20.97 12.15
C TYR A 319 -41.27 21.20 13.59
N VAL A 320 -41.66 22.44 13.89
CA VAL A 320 -42.46 22.80 15.07
C VAL A 320 -43.91 22.91 14.58
N PRO A 321 -44.84 22.04 15.04
CA PRO A 321 -46.25 22.21 14.74
C PRO A 321 -46.70 23.56 15.29
N ASP A 322 -47.24 24.41 14.41
CA ASP A 322 -47.89 25.70 14.68
C ASP A 322 -47.78 26.17 16.12
N ALA A 323 -46.83 27.06 16.38
CA ALA A 323 -46.94 27.97 17.49
C ALA A 323 -48.18 28.84 17.24
N MET A 324 -49.35 28.33 17.64
CA MET A 324 -50.54 29.12 17.93
C MET A 324 -50.33 29.91 19.24
N ASP A 325 -49.18 30.58 19.36
CA ASP A 325 -49.07 31.71 20.27
C ASP A 325 -49.34 32.93 19.39
N GLU A 326 -50.60 33.35 19.37
CA GLU A 326 -51.13 34.52 18.66
C GLU A 326 -50.53 35.87 19.15
N ASP A 327 -49.41 35.87 19.89
CA ASP A 327 -48.91 37.03 20.64
C ASP A 327 -47.45 37.44 20.36
N GLU A 328 -46.76 36.91 19.34
CA GLU A 328 -45.43 37.44 18.93
C GLU A 328 -45.40 37.87 17.45
N GLU A 329 -45.84 39.12 17.21
CA GLU A 329 -45.81 39.82 15.91
C GLU A 329 -44.40 40.06 15.31
N ASP A 330 -43.31 39.55 15.92
CA ASP A 330 -41.92 39.85 15.52
C ASP A 330 -40.99 38.60 15.44
N ALA A 331 -41.51 37.38 15.47
CA ALA A 331 -40.68 36.19 15.34
C ALA A 331 -40.27 35.94 13.87
N LEU A 332 -39.09 36.46 13.48
CA LEU A 332 -38.42 36.07 12.23
C LEU A 332 -38.44 34.53 12.07
N PRO A 333 -38.83 34.00 10.89
CA PRO A 333 -38.83 32.55 10.68
C PRO A 333 -37.43 31.99 10.98
N ARG A 334 -37.34 31.10 11.95
CA ARG A 334 -36.07 30.45 12.32
C ARG A 334 -35.56 29.72 11.09
N ARG A 335 -34.39 30.12 10.58
CA ARG A 335 -33.74 29.40 9.46
C ARG A 335 -33.63 27.92 9.83
N PRO A 336 -33.96 27.00 8.90
CA PRO A 336 -33.82 25.57 9.14
C PRO A 336 -32.36 25.27 9.52
N LYS A 337 -32.18 24.58 10.65
CA LYS A 337 -30.86 24.14 11.11
C LYS A 337 -30.48 22.86 10.38
N ASN A 338 -29.33 22.86 9.71
CA ASN A 338 -28.75 21.64 9.13
C ASN A 338 -28.17 20.77 10.25
N ILE A 339 -29.01 19.93 10.84
CA ILE A 339 -28.65 19.01 11.94
C ILE A 339 -27.81 17.85 11.41
N VAL A 340 -28.21 17.28 10.27
CA VAL A 340 -27.56 16.15 9.61
C VAL A 340 -26.89 16.62 8.34
N ASN A 341 -25.65 16.18 8.14
CA ASN A 341 -24.84 16.63 7.02
C ASN A 341 -24.02 15.46 6.45
N GLY A 342 -23.91 15.42 5.13
CA GLY A 342 -23.09 14.45 4.42
C GLY A 342 -21.61 14.80 4.43
N ILE A 343 -20.75 13.79 4.62
CA ILE A 343 -19.28 13.96 4.61
C ILE A 343 -18.66 13.29 3.39
N ALA A 344 -18.98 12.02 3.16
CA ALA A 344 -18.31 11.21 2.16
C ALA A 344 -19.18 10.03 1.74
N CYS A 345 -18.90 9.51 0.56
CA CYS A 345 -19.53 8.31 0.03
C CYS A 345 -18.46 7.38 -0.55
N GLN A 346 -18.64 6.07 -0.42
CA GLN A 346 -17.80 5.09 -1.09
C GLN A 346 -18.60 3.89 -1.58
N GLY A 347 -18.19 3.30 -2.69
CA GLY A 347 -18.80 2.10 -3.26
C GLY A 347 -17.74 1.09 -3.65
N TYR A 348 -17.83 -0.13 -3.10
CA TYR A 348 -16.84 -1.17 -3.33
C TYR A 348 -17.42 -2.59 -3.19
N ASN A 349 -16.76 -3.58 -3.77
CA ASN A 349 -17.17 -4.98 -3.60
C ASN A 349 -16.81 -5.49 -2.21
N ALA A 350 -17.79 -6.06 -1.49
CA ALA A 350 -17.62 -6.50 -0.11
C ALA A 350 -16.55 -7.61 0.07
N VAL A 351 -16.27 -8.43 -0.96
CA VAL A 351 -15.19 -9.44 -0.92
C VAL A 351 -13.86 -8.82 -0.57
N MET A 352 -13.63 -7.59 -1.04
CA MET A 352 -12.38 -6.89 -0.83
C MET A 352 -12.17 -6.45 0.62
N HIS A 353 -13.23 -6.41 1.44
CA HIS A 353 -13.10 -6.23 2.90
C HIS A 353 -12.84 -7.55 3.62
N SER A 354 -13.38 -8.66 3.13
CA SER A 354 -13.19 -9.99 3.74
C SER A 354 -11.80 -10.59 3.48
N THR A 355 -11.04 -10.00 2.55
CA THR A 355 -9.74 -10.52 2.07
C THR A 355 -8.55 -9.61 2.42
N ARG A 356 -8.78 -8.51 3.15
CA ARG A 356 -7.74 -7.57 3.61
C ARG A 356 -7.40 -7.84 5.07
N GLY A 357 -6.12 -8.22 5.30
CA GLY A 357 -5.47 -8.56 6.56
C GLY A 357 -5.55 -7.56 7.72
N ASP A 358 -4.57 -7.68 8.64
CA ASP A 358 -4.53 -7.00 9.95
C ASP A 358 -4.54 -5.48 9.91
N SER A 359 -4.18 -4.91 8.77
CA SER A 359 -4.43 -3.51 8.51
C SER A 359 -5.53 -3.45 7.46
N ALA A 360 -6.56 -2.63 7.70
CA ALA A 360 -7.50 -2.20 6.66
C ALA A 360 -6.82 -1.63 5.39
N GLN A 361 -5.49 -1.53 5.40
CA GLN A 361 -4.59 -0.99 4.38
C GLN A 361 -3.91 -2.04 3.48
N HIS A 362 -3.73 -3.31 3.91
CA HIS A 362 -2.86 -4.26 3.19
C HIS A 362 -3.50 -5.64 2.95
N HIS A 363 -3.68 -5.99 1.68
CA HIS A 363 -4.06 -7.31 1.18
C HIS A 363 -2.83 -8.23 1.08
N ASP A 364 -2.98 -9.56 1.22
CA ASP A 364 -1.85 -10.52 1.25
C ASP A 364 -0.96 -10.42 -0.02
N ALA A 365 -1.58 -10.14 -1.17
CA ALA A 365 -0.87 -9.88 -2.43
C ALA A 365 -0.05 -8.57 -2.46
N GLN A 366 -0.20 -7.68 -1.47
CA GLN A 366 0.50 -6.38 -1.41
C GLN A 366 1.80 -6.42 -0.61
N LEU A 367 2.02 -7.50 0.14
CA LEU A 367 3.16 -7.62 1.05
C LEU A 367 4.47 -7.98 0.32
N GLY A 368 4.41 -8.31 -0.97
CA GLY A 368 5.59 -8.68 -1.76
C GLY A 368 6.32 -9.90 -1.19
N MET A 369 5.59 -10.81 -0.56
CA MET A 369 6.14 -11.94 0.21
C MET A 369 6.92 -12.89 -0.68
N ILE A 370 6.46 -13.09 -1.90
CA ILE A 370 7.10 -13.93 -2.91
C ILE A 370 8.44 -13.28 -3.31
N THR A 371 8.44 -11.99 -3.66
CA THR A 371 9.67 -11.22 -3.93
C THR A 371 10.62 -11.27 -2.72
N GLY A 372 10.09 -11.12 -1.50
CA GLY A 372 10.84 -11.24 -0.26
C GLY A 372 11.52 -12.60 -0.13
N ALA A 373 10.77 -13.70 -0.26
CA ALA A 373 11.27 -15.06 -0.19
C ALA A 373 12.38 -15.35 -1.21
N LEU A 374 12.19 -14.91 -2.46
CA LEU A 374 13.17 -15.07 -3.54
C LEU A 374 14.43 -14.22 -3.31
N SER A 375 14.27 -12.94 -2.98
CA SER A 375 15.39 -12.01 -2.72
C SER A 375 16.14 -12.30 -1.41
N GLY A 376 15.55 -13.08 -0.50
CA GLY A 376 16.17 -13.48 0.75
C GLY A 376 17.49 -14.25 0.61
N CYS A 377 17.84 -14.80 -0.57
CA CYS A 377 19.12 -15.51 -0.74
C CYS A 377 20.34 -14.60 -0.72
N TRP A 378 20.14 -13.29 -0.87
CA TRP A 378 21.19 -12.28 -0.72
C TRP A 378 21.32 -11.75 0.73
N ALA A 379 20.57 -12.29 1.70
CA ALA A 379 20.68 -11.89 3.11
C ALA A 379 21.99 -12.38 3.74
N THR A 380 22.78 -11.43 4.25
CA THR A 380 24.09 -11.71 4.86
C THR A 380 24.08 -11.65 6.39
N ASN A 381 23.04 -11.07 7.00
CA ASN A 381 22.93 -10.96 8.46
C ASN A 381 21.99 -12.04 9.02
N PRO A 382 22.19 -12.50 10.27
CA PRO A 382 21.39 -13.59 10.85
C PRO A 382 19.88 -13.30 10.87
N ALA A 383 19.49 -12.05 11.14
CA ALA A 383 18.09 -11.64 11.17
C ALA A 383 17.42 -11.81 9.79
N GLY A 384 18.04 -11.27 8.74
CA GLY A 384 17.57 -11.38 7.36
C GLY A 384 17.59 -12.82 6.85
N THR A 385 18.56 -13.64 7.24
CA THR A 385 18.55 -15.08 6.92
C THR A 385 17.36 -15.80 7.59
N ARG A 386 17.04 -15.47 8.85
CA ARG A 386 15.83 -15.99 9.52
C ARG A 386 14.56 -15.52 8.84
N THR A 387 14.42 -14.23 8.53
CA THR A 387 13.28 -13.68 7.80
C THR A 387 13.13 -14.31 6.40
N ALA A 388 14.24 -14.54 5.69
CA ALA A 388 14.24 -15.22 4.40
C ALA A 388 13.78 -16.68 4.51
N ARG A 389 14.24 -17.41 5.53
CA ARG A 389 13.77 -18.77 5.80
C ARG A 389 12.27 -18.79 6.08
N TYR A 390 11.83 -17.92 7.00
CA TYR A 390 10.41 -17.78 7.35
C TYR A 390 9.52 -17.49 6.13
N LEU A 391 9.86 -16.48 5.32
CA LEU A 391 9.07 -16.13 4.14
C LEU A 391 9.03 -17.26 3.10
N ARG A 392 10.12 -18.02 2.95
CA ARG A 392 10.18 -19.17 2.04
C ARG A 392 9.30 -20.31 2.51
N GLU A 393 9.43 -20.71 3.77
CA GLU A 393 8.62 -21.77 4.37
C GLU A 393 7.13 -21.42 4.28
N LYS A 394 6.79 -20.15 4.53
CA LYS A 394 5.44 -19.63 4.35
C LYS A 394 4.94 -19.75 2.90
N CYS A 395 5.73 -19.30 1.91
CA CYS A 395 5.35 -19.40 0.50
C CYS A 395 5.35 -20.85 -0.04
N ALA A 396 6.16 -21.75 0.54
CA ALA A 396 6.19 -23.15 0.15
C ALA A 396 4.93 -23.91 0.61
N ARG A 397 4.35 -23.52 1.75
CA ARG A 397 3.10 -24.08 2.27
C ARG A 397 1.88 -23.55 1.55
N LEU A 398 1.77 -22.23 1.40
CA LEU A 398 0.63 -21.60 0.73
C LEU A 398 1.00 -20.24 0.14
N LEU A 399 0.76 -20.06 -1.16
CA LEU A 399 1.05 -18.80 -1.82
C LEU A 399 0.00 -17.73 -1.48
N PRO A 400 0.38 -16.45 -1.35
CA PRO A 400 -0.56 -15.37 -1.06
C PRO A 400 -1.76 -15.33 -2.02
N HIS A 401 -1.54 -15.57 -3.32
CA HIS A 401 -2.61 -15.57 -4.32
C HIS A 401 -3.44 -16.86 -4.31
N GLU A 402 -2.87 -17.99 -3.88
CA GLU A 402 -3.63 -19.23 -3.68
C GLU A 402 -4.49 -19.15 -2.42
N ALA A 403 -3.98 -18.57 -1.33
CA ALA A 403 -4.74 -18.26 -0.13
C ALA A 403 -5.95 -17.37 -0.47
N PHE A 404 -5.73 -16.31 -1.24
CA PHE A 404 -6.82 -15.46 -1.74
C PHE A 404 -7.82 -16.24 -2.58
N ALA A 405 -7.35 -17.02 -3.56
CA ALA A 405 -8.22 -17.83 -4.44
C ALA A 405 -9.09 -18.81 -3.63
N THR A 406 -8.55 -19.42 -2.58
CA THR A 406 -9.30 -20.29 -1.67
C THR A 406 -10.37 -19.49 -0.90
N LYS A 407 -10.02 -18.32 -0.34
CA LYS A 407 -10.97 -17.45 0.39
C LYS A 407 -12.17 -17.04 -0.48
N ILE A 408 -11.95 -16.63 -1.74
CA ILE A 408 -13.03 -16.15 -2.62
C ILE A 408 -13.92 -17.25 -3.20
N LYS A 409 -13.45 -18.51 -3.20
CA LYS A 409 -14.24 -19.69 -3.61
C LYS A 409 -15.35 -20.02 -2.63
N ASN A 410 -15.27 -19.54 -1.39
CA ASN A 410 -16.31 -19.79 -0.39
C ASN A 410 -17.65 -19.18 -0.84
N GLU A 411 -18.69 -20.00 -0.94
CA GLU A 411 -20.02 -19.56 -1.37
C GLU A 411 -20.62 -18.49 -0.46
N ARG A 412 -20.30 -18.52 0.84
CA ARG A 412 -20.81 -17.63 1.89
C ARG A 412 -20.11 -16.26 1.94
N ILE A 413 -19.05 -16.02 1.17
CA ILE A 413 -18.39 -14.71 1.15
C ILE A 413 -19.33 -13.65 0.52
N LEU A 414 -19.39 -12.46 1.13
CA LEU A 414 -20.22 -11.36 0.63
C LEU A 414 -19.64 -10.82 -0.68
N ARG A 415 -20.37 -11.02 -1.80
CA ARG A 415 -20.01 -10.53 -3.16
C ARG A 415 -20.71 -9.23 -3.55
N ASP A 416 -21.44 -8.67 -2.60
CA ASP A 416 -22.33 -7.54 -2.77
C ASP A 416 -21.54 -6.26 -3.06
N LEU A 417 -22.15 -5.34 -3.82
CA LEU A 417 -21.66 -3.96 -3.88
C LEU A 417 -22.08 -3.27 -2.59
N ARG A 418 -21.10 -2.98 -1.74
CA ARG A 418 -21.30 -2.20 -0.52
C ARG A 418 -21.22 -0.72 -0.86
N LEU A 419 -22.26 0.02 -0.52
CA LEU A 419 -22.36 1.48 -0.66
C LEU A 419 -22.45 2.08 0.72
N GLU A 420 -21.49 2.93 1.05
CA GLU A 420 -21.37 3.50 2.38
C GLU A 420 -21.42 5.02 2.30
N ASN A 421 -22.32 5.62 3.08
CA ASN A 421 -22.44 7.06 3.24
C ASN A 421 -22.04 7.44 4.66
N VAL A 422 -21.21 8.47 4.79
CA VAL A 422 -20.74 9.00 6.07
C VAL A 422 -21.45 10.32 6.36
N PHE A 423 -22.02 10.43 7.55
CA PHE A 423 -22.77 11.58 8.01
C PHE A 423 -22.19 12.12 9.32
N TRP A 424 -22.35 13.42 9.54
CA TRP A 424 -22.20 14.03 10.86
C TRP A 424 -23.53 14.63 11.31
N ILE A 425 -23.81 14.48 12.61
CA ILE A 425 -25.05 14.89 13.26
C ILE A 425 -24.70 15.85 14.40
N ASP A 426 -25.28 17.05 14.38
CA ASP A 426 -25.26 18.00 15.50
C ASP A 426 -26.40 17.68 16.47
N ILE A 427 -26.10 16.89 17.50
CA ILE A 427 -27.09 16.50 18.51
C ILE A 427 -27.52 17.73 19.34
N LYS A 428 -26.67 18.74 19.50
CA LYS A 428 -27.02 19.95 20.26
C LYS A 428 -27.97 20.86 19.49
N ALA A 429 -27.98 20.77 18.17
CA ALA A 429 -28.95 21.45 17.33
C ALA A 429 -30.34 20.79 17.33
N MET A 430 -30.46 19.52 17.72
CA MET A 430 -31.73 18.81 17.89
C MET A 430 -32.51 19.32 19.10
N ASP A 431 -33.84 19.18 19.06
CA ASP A 431 -34.69 19.44 20.23
C ASP A 431 -34.30 18.54 21.40
N LYS A 432 -34.40 19.06 22.64
CA LYS A 432 -33.95 18.37 23.85
C LYS A 432 -34.65 17.02 24.07
N ASP A 433 -35.89 16.91 23.61
CA ASP A 433 -36.68 15.68 23.70
C ASP A 433 -36.33 14.66 22.62
N ASP A 434 -35.60 15.07 21.58
CA ASP A 434 -35.06 14.21 20.53
C ASP A 434 -33.58 13.85 20.72
N GLN A 435 -32.92 14.38 21.77
CA GLN A 435 -31.53 14.08 22.15
C GLN A 435 -31.41 12.72 22.87
N ASP A 436 -31.99 11.67 22.29
CA ASP A 436 -31.90 10.28 22.76
C ASP A 436 -31.63 9.31 21.61
N GLY A 437 -31.05 8.15 21.96
CA GLY A 437 -30.63 7.16 20.97
C GLY A 437 -31.79 6.56 20.17
N THR A 438 -32.98 6.45 20.75
CA THR A 438 -34.16 5.94 20.07
C THR A 438 -34.64 6.92 18.99
N ARG A 439 -34.68 8.22 19.29
CA ARG A 439 -35.05 9.26 18.32
C ARG A 439 -34.01 9.42 17.23
N ILE A 440 -32.73 9.37 17.56
CA ILE A 440 -31.64 9.36 16.56
C ILE A 440 -31.79 8.16 15.61
N LEU A 441 -32.00 6.96 16.15
CA LEU A 441 -32.19 5.75 15.34
C LEU A 441 -33.42 5.86 14.43
N THR A 442 -34.56 6.31 14.96
CA THR A 442 -35.84 6.30 14.26
C THR A 442 -36.06 7.46 13.31
N LYS A 443 -35.62 8.69 13.67
CA LYS A 443 -35.79 9.90 12.85
C LYS A 443 -34.64 10.15 11.87
N ILE A 444 -33.43 9.64 12.14
CA ILE A 444 -32.25 9.90 11.29
C ILE A 444 -31.76 8.61 10.61
N ILE A 445 -31.32 7.63 11.40
CA ILE A 445 -30.58 6.48 10.87
C ILE A 445 -31.45 5.61 9.97
N ARG A 446 -32.67 5.26 10.42
CA ARG A 446 -33.58 4.42 9.64
C ARG A 446 -34.00 5.07 8.32
N PRO A 447 -34.49 6.33 8.28
CA PRO A 447 -34.82 6.99 7.02
C PRO A 447 -33.66 7.05 6.03
N LEU A 448 -32.45 7.40 6.49
CA LEU A 448 -31.25 7.43 5.64
C LEU A 448 -30.86 6.03 5.14
N THR A 449 -31.01 5.00 5.97
CA THR A 449 -30.73 3.61 5.56
C THR A 449 -31.74 3.13 4.51
N TYR A 450 -33.03 3.43 4.70
CA TYR A 450 -34.10 3.04 3.78
C TYR A 450 -34.08 3.80 2.46
N SER A 451 -33.46 4.98 2.39
CA SER A 451 -33.37 5.79 1.16
C SER A 451 -32.88 4.98 -0.04
N TRP A 452 -31.96 4.04 0.15
CA TRP A 452 -31.44 3.17 -0.91
C TRP A 452 -32.50 2.32 -1.61
N ASN A 453 -33.63 2.03 -0.97
CA ASN A 453 -34.75 1.32 -1.59
C ASN A 453 -35.62 2.24 -2.46
N HIS A 454 -35.40 3.55 -2.40
CA HIS A 454 -36.17 4.51 -3.18
C HIS A 454 -35.75 4.48 -4.66
N PRO A 455 -36.71 4.47 -5.60
CA PRO A 455 -36.44 4.45 -7.04
C PRO A 455 -35.49 5.56 -7.52
N VAL A 456 -35.56 6.75 -6.92
CA VAL A 456 -34.68 7.90 -7.27
C VAL A 456 -33.18 7.59 -7.06
N LEU A 457 -32.84 6.73 -6.09
CA LEU A 457 -31.46 6.27 -5.91
C LEU A 457 -31.18 5.00 -6.70
N MET A 458 -32.07 4.02 -6.60
CA MET A 458 -31.81 2.69 -7.15
C MET A 458 -31.82 2.68 -8.69
N ASP A 459 -32.71 3.43 -9.33
CA ASP A 459 -32.80 3.45 -10.78
C ASP A 459 -31.65 4.24 -11.41
N GLU A 460 -31.08 5.22 -10.70
CA GLU A 460 -29.84 5.87 -11.12
C GLU A 460 -28.62 4.94 -10.97
N LEU A 461 -28.61 4.09 -9.96
CA LEU A 461 -27.45 3.24 -9.73
C LEU A 461 -27.41 2.01 -10.64
N LYS A 462 -28.56 1.37 -10.93
CA LYS A 462 -28.67 0.17 -11.79
C LYS A 462 -27.90 0.26 -13.12
N PRO A 463 -27.98 1.35 -13.93
CA PRO A 463 -27.26 1.45 -15.21
C PRO A 463 -25.75 1.67 -15.06
N ARG A 464 -25.24 1.79 -13.82
CA ARG A 464 -23.86 2.11 -13.45
C ARG A 464 -23.18 0.97 -12.69
N VAL A 465 -23.74 -0.24 -12.69
CA VAL A 465 -23.10 -1.44 -12.12
C VAL A 465 -22.76 -2.47 -13.21
N ILE A 466 -21.66 -3.21 -13.01
CA ILE A 466 -21.16 -4.26 -13.89
C ILE A 466 -21.07 -5.57 -13.09
N LEU A 467 -21.56 -6.66 -13.69
CA LEU A 467 -21.58 -8.00 -13.07
C LEU A 467 -20.37 -8.83 -13.53
N PHE A 468 -19.73 -9.52 -12.60
CA PHE A 468 -18.52 -10.32 -12.83
C PHE A 468 -18.67 -11.79 -12.43
N LYS A 469 -18.03 -12.65 -13.22
CA LYS A 469 -17.78 -14.07 -12.95
C LYS A 469 -16.27 -14.31 -12.84
N ALA A 470 -15.80 -14.90 -11.75
CA ALA A 470 -14.38 -14.97 -11.42
C ALA A 470 -13.68 -16.24 -11.96
N GLU A 471 -12.55 -16.07 -12.66
CA GLU A 471 -11.53 -17.09 -12.89
C GLU A 471 -10.13 -16.44 -12.87
N ALA A 472 -9.13 -17.08 -12.25
CA ALA A 472 -7.75 -16.56 -12.17
C ALA A 472 -6.70 -17.69 -12.31
N THR A 473 -5.55 -17.38 -12.91
CA THR A 473 -4.47 -18.29 -13.36
C THR A 473 -3.14 -18.09 -12.61
N LYS A 474 -2.22 -19.10 -12.66
CA LYS A 474 -1.03 -19.25 -11.77
C LYS A 474 0.34 -19.00 -12.46
N ILE A 475 1.28 -18.28 -11.82
CA ILE A 475 2.69 -18.10 -12.25
C ILE A 475 3.69 -18.08 -11.04
N TRP A 476 3.95 -19.22 -10.38
CA TRP A 476 4.92 -19.30 -9.24
C TRP A 476 6.05 -20.32 -9.41
N LYS A 477 5.84 -21.37 -10.21
CA LYS A 477 6.60 -22.63 -10.14
C LYS A 477 8.13 -22.51 -10.35
N GLN A 478 8.62 -21.53 -11.12
CA GLN A 478 10.02 -21.48 -11.55
C GLN A 478 11.01 -20.96 -10.49
N GLY A 479 10.60 -20.05 -9.61
CA GLY A 479 11.49 -19.49 -8.58
C GLY A 479 11.81 -20.51 -7.47
N TYR A 480 10.89 -21.44 -7.23
CA TYR A 480 11.02 -22.51 -6.24
C TYR A 480 12.10 -23.55 -6.62
N ASP A 481 12.20 -23.90 -7.89
CA ASP A 481 13.15 -24.91 -8.39
C ASP A 481 14.62 -24.53 -8.17
N ALA A 482 14.97 -23.24 -8.34
CA ALA A 482 16.34 -22.76 -8.10
C ALA A 482 16.73 -22.88 -6.62
N TRP A 483 15.78 -22.67 -5.71
CA TRP A 483 16.01 -22.82 -4.28
C TRP A 483 16.21 -24.28 -3.87
N MET A 484 15.41 -25.21 -4.40
CA MET A 484 15.58 -26.65 -4.15
C MET A 484 16.97 -27.15 -4.55
N GLN A 485 17.64 -26.45 -5.46
CA GLN A 485 19.00 -26.74 -5.94
C GLN A 485 20.09 -25.98 -5.18
N HIS A 486 19.73 -25.25 -4.11
CA HIS A 486 20.63 -24.38 -3.33
C HIS A 486 21.41 -23.35 -4.16
N CYS A 487 20.83 -22.91 -5.29
CA CYS A 487 21.43 -21.87 -6.12
C CYS A 487 20.67 -20.54 -5.98
N HIS A 488 21.31 -19.42 -6.35
CA HIS A 488 20.64 -18.13 -6.37
C HIS A 488 19.68 -18.09 -7.58
N PRO A 489 18.41 -17.70 -7.41
CA PRO A 489 17.52 -17.45 -8.54
C PRO A 489 18.11 -16.33 -9.42
N ASP A 490 17.74 -16.31 -10.70
CA ASP A 490 18.18 -15.23 -11.56
C ASP A 490 17.61 -13.89 -11.03
N THR A 491 18.48 -12.91 -10.85
CA THR A 491 18.09 -11.54 -10.45
C THR A 491 16.95 -10.97 -11.30
N LEU A 492 16.92 -11.30 -12.60
CA LEU A 492 15.84 -10.85 -13.50
C LEU A 492 14.51 -11.56 -13.24
N GLN A 493 14.55 -12.82 -12.80
CA GLN A 493 13.34 -13.53 -12.38
C GLN A 493 12.76 -12.92 -11.11
N VAL A 494 13.61 -12.50 -10.16
CA VAL A 494 13.17 -11.78 -8.95
C VAL A 494 12.49 -10.46 -9.33
N GLU A 495 13.06 -9.71 -10.27
CA GLU A 495 12.47 -8.45 -10.75
C GLU A 495 11.16 -8.64 -11.50
N LEU A 496 11.09 -9.62 -12.41
CA LEU A 496 9.86 -9.97 -13.12
C LEU A 496 8.77 -10.42 -12.14
N CYS A 497 9.13 -11.26 -11.17
CA CYS A 497 8.22 -11.71 -10.13
C CYS A 497 7.67 -10.53 -9.31
N SER A 498 8.53 -9.56 -8.96
CA SER A 498 8.11 -8.34 -8.29
C SER A 498 7.20 -7.46 -9.14
N ALA A 499 7.47 -7.35 -10.46
CA ALA A 499 6.59 -6.65 -11.38
C ALA A 499 5.20 -7.31 -11.48
N LEU A 500 5.14 -8.65 -11.50
CA LEU A 500 3.89 -9.41 -11.53
C LEU A 500 3.13 -9.34 -10.19
N GLU A 501 3.80 -9.41 -9.04
CA GLU A 501 3.16 -9.18 -7.73
C GLU A 501 2.57 -7.77 -7.64
N ARG A 502 3.29 -6.76 -8.14
CA ARG A 502 2.77 -5.39 -8.21
C ARG A 502 1.59 -5.28 -9.18
N ALA A 503 1.64 -5.93 -10.34
CA ALA A 503 0.52 -5.96 -11.27
C ALA A 503 -0.71 -6.61 -10.63
N LEU A 504 -0.55 -7.74 -9.94
CA LEU A 504 -1.61 -8.41 -9.20
C LEU A 504 -2.18 -7.51 -8.09
N ASN A 505 -1.32 -6.86 -7.33
CA ASN A 505 -1.72 -5.88 -6.33
C ASN A 505 -2.53 -4.72 -6.97
N PHE A 506 -2.19 -4.28 -8.19
CA PHE A 506 -2.97 -3.26 -8.90
C PHE A 506 -4.34 -3.81 -9.26
N MET A 507 -4.43 -5.04 -9.78
CA MET A 507 -5.71 -5.67 -10.09
C MET A 507 -6.61 -5.81 -8.85
N HIS A 508 -6.04 -5.95 -7.65
CA HIS A 508 -6.80 -6.03 -6.40
C HIS A 508 -7.13 -4.66 -5.78
N THR A 509 -6.41 -3.59 -6.10
CA THR A 509 -6.55 -2.31 -5.36
C THR A 509 -6.84 -1.10 -6.22
N GLY A 510 -6.59 -1.18 -7.53
CA GLY A 510 -6.68 -0.05 -8.45
C GLY A 510 -5.67 1.07 -8.17
N ASN A 511 -4.75 0.87 -7.22
CA ASN A 511 -3.84 1.93 -6.79
C ASN A 511 -2.64 2.04 -7.74
N VAL A 512 -2.54 3.10 -8.53
CA VAL A 512 -1.41 3.27 -9.48
C VAL A 512 -0.06 3.45 -8.77
N ALA A 513 -0.04 3.89 -7.51
CA ALA A 513 1.20 4.16 -6.77
C ALA A 513 2.08 2.92 -6.54
N ILE A 514 1.52 1.72 -6.66
CA ILE A 514 2.28 0.47 -6.56
C ILE A 514 2.94 0.06 -7.89
N ILE A 515 2.61 0.70 -9.02
CA ILE A 515 3.27 0.46 -10.30
C ILE A 515 4.65 1.13 -10.27
N ALA A 516 5.71 0.32 -10.37
CA ALA A 516 7.07 0.82 -10.50
C ALA A 516 7.29 1.29 -11.95
N THR A 517 6.74 2.45 -12.31
CA THR A 517 6.64 2.95 -13.70
C THR A 517 7.96 2.88 -14.46
N SER A 518 9.09 3.21 -13.82
CA SER A 518 10.42 3.15 -14.45
C SER A 518 10.83 1.74 -14.91
N ALA A 519 10.35 0.69 -14.24
CA ALA A 519 10.66 -0.71 -14.55
C ALA A 519 9.52 -1.42 -15.30
N MET A 520 8.28 -1.20 -14.87
CA MET A 520 7.11 -1.91 -15.39
C MET A 520 6.62 -1.36 -16.73
N ASN A 521 6.78 -0.05 -17.02
CA ASN A 521 6.32 0.52 -18.28
C ASN A 521 7.16 0.04 -19.48
N PRO A 522 8.51 0.02 -19.41
CA PRO A 522 9.31 -0.55 -20.49
C PRO A 522 9.07 -2.05 -20.71
N LEU A 523 8.68 -2.78 -19.65
CA LEU A 523 8.27 -4.19 -19.74
C LEU A 523 6.81 -4.37 -20.24
N TRP A 524 6.15 -3.29 -20.65
CA TRP A 524 4.74 -3.18 -21.07
C TRP A 524 3.70 -3.47 -19.98
N ILE A 525 4.05 -4.24 -18.93
CA ILE A 525 3.16 -4.61 -17.83
C ILE A 525 2.45 -3.39 -17.20
N GLY A 526 3.21 -2.34 -16.89
CA GLY A 526 2.68 -1.16 -16.19
C GLY A 526 1.76 -0.30 -17.07
N LEU A 527 2.07 -0.18 -18.36
CA LEU A 527 1.24 0.59 -19.29
C LEU A 527 -0.02 -0.19 -19.66
N SER A 528 0.12 -1.47 -20.02
CA SER A 528 -1.02 -2.27 -20.47
C SER A 528 -2.04 -2.47 -19.34
N ILE A 529 -1.61 -2.67 -18.10
CA ILE A 529 -2.55 -2.86 -17.00
C ILE A 529 -3.35 -1.58 -16.69
N ILE A 530 -2.76 -0.41 -16.91
CA ILE A 530 -3.42 0.89 -16.75
C ILE A 530 -4.34 1.19 -17.95
N HIS A 531 -3.86 0.94 -19.17
CA HIS A 531 -4.56 1.33 -20.39
C HIS A 531 -5.59 0.31 -20.87
N ASP A 532 -5.28 -0.97 -20.75
CA ASP A 532 -6.02 -2.11 -21.30
C ASP A 532 -6.64 -2.98 -20.20
N GLY A 533 -6.18 -2.83 -18.95
CA GLY A 533 -6.66 -3.58 -17.79
C GLY A 533 -5.88 -4.88 -17.52
N LEU A 534 -5.26 -5.47 -18.54
CA LEU A 534 -4.50 -6.71 -18.41
C LEU A 534 -2.99 -6.50 -18.57
N PRO A 535 -2.14 -7.27 -17.85
CA PRO A 535 -0.71 -7.19 -18.04
C PRO A 535 -0.30 -7.81 -19.37
N CYS A 536 0.53 -7.09 -20.12
CA CYS A 536 1.22 -7.55 -21.31
C CYS A 536 2.72 -7.67 -21.01
N LEU A 537 3.38 -8.64 -21.62
CA LEU A 537 4.81 -8.85 -21.46
C LEU A 537 5.55 -8.33 -22.69
N ASN A 538 6.63 -7.59 -22.45
CA ASN A 538 7.59 -7.21 -23.48
C ASN A 538 8.25 -8.44 -24.13
N GLU A 539 8.63 -8.32 -25.41
CA GLU A 539 9.32 -9.36 -26.18
C GLU A 539 10.63 -9.88 -25.54
N ALA A 540 11.25 -9.09 -24.68
CA ALA A 540 12.38 -9.51 -23.86
C ALA A 540 12.03 -10.63 -22.87
N ILE A 541 10.74 -10.90 -22.61
CA ILE A 541 10.25 -11.95 -21.71
C ILE A 541 9.59 -13.03 -22.57
N LEU A 542 10.30 -14.13 -22.80
CA LEU A 542 9.87 -15.21 -23.67
C LEU A 542 9.35 -16.40 -22.85
N PRO A 543 8.03 -16.68 -22.86
CA PRO A 543 7.52 -17.93 -22.34
C PRO A 543 7.94 -19.08 -23.27
N THR A 544 8.48 -20.15 -22.68
CA THR A 544 8.86 -21.36 -23.42
C THR A 544 7.79 -22.43 -23.30
N VAL A 545 7.79 -23.37 -24.26
CA VAL A 545 6.90 -24.54 -24.29
C VAL A 545 7.00 -25.41 -23.02
N ALA A 546 8.13 -25.34 -22.31
CA ALA A 546 8.36 -26.07 -21.06
C ALA A 546 7.86 -25.32 -19.80
N ASN A 547 6.99 -24.31 -19.93
CA ASN A 547 6.57 -23.43 -18.84
C ASN A 547 7.74 -22.77 -18.09
N LYS A 548 8.87 -22.52 -18.78
CA LYS A 548 9.99 -21.70 -18.29
C LYS A 548 9.93 -20.30 -18.92
N ILE A 549 10.20 -19.26 -18.16
CA ILE A 549 10.29 -17.88 -18.65
C ILE A 549 11.77 -17.58 -18.86
N LEU A 550 12.13 -17.24 -20.09
CA LEU A 550 13.44 -16.72 -20.45
C LEU A 550 13.37 -15.20 -20.50
N ILE A 551 14.40 -14.54 -19.98
CA ILE A 551 14.50 -13.07 -20.00
C ILE A 551 15.78 -12.70 -20.76
N ASP A 552 15.63 -11.95 -21.87
CA ASP A 552 16.77 -11.38 -22.59
C ASP A 552 17.41 -10.28 -21.74
N LYS A 553 18.56 -10.61 -21.16
CA LYS A 553 19.31 -9.72 -20.26
C LYS A 553 19.76 -8.44 -20.95
N ALA A 554 20.01 -8.50 -22.27
CA ALA A 554 20.50 -7.37 -23.03
C ALA A 554 19.40 -6.34 -23.35
N GLN A 555 18.14 -6.75 -23.24
CA GLN A 555 16.97 -5.89 -23.44
C GLN A 555 16.33 -5.45 -22.12
N TRP A 556 16.92 -5.79 -20.98
CA TRP A 556 16.39 -5.35 -19.70
C TRP A 556 16.38 -3.82 -19.61
N PRO A 557 15.32 -3.18 -19.10
CA PRO A 557 15.22 -1.73 -19.12
C PRO A 557 16.29 -1.07 -18.25
N LEU A 558 16.77 0.08 -18.73
CA LEU A 558 17.80 0.88 -18.07
C LEU A 558 17.29 2.30 -17.81
N ASN A 559 17.83 2.94 -16.78
CA ASN A 559 17.61 4.37 -16.55
C ASN A 559 18.54 5.22 -17.43
N SER A 560 18.41 6.54 -17.33
CA SER A 560 19.22 7.52 -18.08
C SER A 560 20.73 7.44 -17.83
N ARG A 561 21.18 6.69 -16.81
CA ARG A 561 22.60 6.44 -16.49
C ARG A 561 23.05 5.04 -16.88
N ASN A 562 22.31 4.38 -17.76
CA ASN A 562 22.51 2.98 -18.20
C ASN A 562 22.43 1.95 -17.06
N MET A 563 21.89 2.30 -15.89
CA MET A 563 21.76 1.34 -14.78
C MET A 563 20.43 0.60 -14.90
N PRO A 564 20.35 -0.72 -14.59
CA PRO A 564 19.09 -1.42 -14.65
C PRO A 564 18.10 -0.83 -13.64
N VAL A 565 16.85 -0.74 -14.09
CA VAL A 565 15.74 -0.36 -13.22
C VAL A 565 15.26 -1.58 -12.43
N SER A 566 14.73 -1.33 -11.23
CA SER A 566 14.24 -2.36 -10.31
C SER A 566 12.81 -2.05 -9.87
N ALA A 567 11.93 -3.04 -10.00
CA ALA A 567 10.60 -3.08 -9.41
C ALA A 567 10.65 -3.56 -7.93
N SER A 568 11.65 -4.38 -7.56
CA SER A 568 11.71 -5.01 -6.24
C SER A 568 12.22 -4.13 -5.10
N ARG A 569 12.81 -2.96 -5.41
CA ARG A 569 13.45 -2.05 -4.44
C ARG A 569 12.65 -1.82 -3.15
N CYS A 570 11.40 -1.37 -3.25
CA CYS A 570 10.62 -1.02 -2.05
C CYS A 570 10.29 -2.26 -1.21
N ALA A 571 10.00 -3.40 -1.84
CA ALA A 571 9.71 -4.64 -1.13
C ALA A 571 10.94 -5.11 -0.35
N GLN A 572 12.11 -5.16 -1.00
CA GLN A 572 13.35 -5.59 -0.34
C GLN A 572 13.77 -4.64 0.79
N ILE A 573 13.68 -3.32 0.60
CA ILE A 573 14.04 -2.35 1.65
C ILE A 573 13.13 -2.47 2.87
N ARG A 574 11.82 -2.68 2.68
CA ARG A 574 10.87 -2.87 3.79
C ARG A 574 11.11 -4.18 4.54
N THR A 575 11.46 -5.26 3.81
CA THR A 575 11.65 -6.59 4.40
C THR A 575 13.03 -6.78 5.04
N TYR A 576 14.10 -6.32 4.40
CA TYR A 576 15.50 -6.61 4.79
C TYR A 576 16.38 -5.37 5.01
N GLY A 577 15.88 -4.19 4.67
CA GLY A 577 16.62 -2.93 4.76
C GLY A 577 17.47 -2.60 3.53
N LEU A 578 18.02 -1.38 3.52
CA LEU A 578 18.77 -0.83 2.39
C LEU A 578 20.06 -1.59 2.06
N GLY A 579 20.77 -2.08 3.08
CA GLY A 579 22.03 -2.83 2.89
C GLY A 579 21.82 -4.12 2.11
N HIS A 580 20.75 -4.87 2.40
CA HIS A 580 20.38 -6.07 1.65
C HIS A 580 20.06 -5.74 0.18
N TYR A 581 19.21 -4.74 -0.04
CA TYR A 581 18.85 -4.34 -1.41
C TYR A 581 20.08 -3.94 -2.22
N ASN A 582 21.06 -3.25 -1.62
CA ASN A 582 22.27 -2.84 -2.33
C ASN A 582 23.16 -4.01 -2.74
N ILE A 583 23.19 -5.10 -1.97
CA ILE A 583 23.83 -6.37 -2.37
C ILE A 583 23.10 -6.95 -3.59
N PHE A 584 21.78 -7.12 -3.48
CA PHE A 584 20.97 -7.64 -4.58
C PHE A 584 21.11 -6.80 -5.85
N TYR A 585 21.03 -5.46 -5.73
CA TYR A 585 21.13 -4.53 -6.84
C TYR A 585 22.49 -4.58 -7.52
N ALA A 586 23.57 -4.81 -6.75
CA ALA A 586 24.88 -5.05 -7.34
C ALA A 586 24.90 -6.32 -8.21
N HIS A 587 24.23 -7.40 -7.80
CA HIS A 587 24.09 -8.60 -8.62
C HIS A 587 23.23 -8.36 -9.87
N LEU A 588 22.11 -7.63 -9.74
CA LEU A 588 21.24 -7.24 -10.86
C LEU A 588 21.97 -6.35 -11.87
N ALA A 589 22.71 -5.36 -11.38
CA ALA A 589 23.59 -4.53 -12.19
C ALA A 589 24.57 -5.39 -12.96
N MET A 590 25.29 -6.30 -12.30
CA MET A 590 26.30 -7.12 -12.99
C MET A 590 25.71 -8.17 -13.94
N SER A 591 24.45 -8.58 -13.79
CA SER A 591 23.82 -9.60 -14.63
C SER A 591 23.25 -9.08 -15.96
N THR A 592 22.97 -7.77 -16.03
CA THR A 592 22.37 -7.09 -17.20
C THR A 592 23.41 -6.50 -18.15
N LEU A 593 24.69 -6.48 -17.76
CA LEU A 593 25.72 -5.77 -18.51
C LEU A 593 26.17 -6.48 -19.78
N SER A 594 26.35 -5.67 -20.81
CA SER A 594 26.97 -6.01 -22.09
C SER A 594 27.84 -4.86 -22.57
N SER A 595 28.69 -5.11 -23.58
CA SER A 595 29.55 -4.09 -24.20
C SER A 595 28.78 -2.85 -24.72
N ARG A 596 27.48 -2.99 -25.03
CA ARG A 596 26.60 -1.90 -25.49
C ARG A 596 26.32 -0.84 -24.43
N HIS A 597 26.50 -1.17 -23.15
CA HIS A 597 26.23 -0.28 -22.03
C HIS A 597 27.37 0.72 -21.76
N LEU A 598 28.54 0.47 -22.37
CA LEU A 598 29.69 1.35 -22.30
C LEU A 598 29.52 2.51 -23.28
N PRO A 599 29.68 3.79 -22.86
CA PRO A 599 29.67 4.93 -23.76
C PRO A 599 30.59 4.71 -24.96
N VAL A 600 30.15 5.10 -26.16
CA VAL A 600 30.90 4.87 -27.41
C VAL A 600 32.32 5.43 -27.34
N THR A 601 32.49 6.59 -26.71
CA THR A 601 33.79 7.23 -26.47
C THR A 601 34.73 6.42 -25.59
N PHE A 602 34.20 5.45 -24.83
CA PHE A 602 34.97 4.61 -23.93
C PHE A 602 35.27 3.23 -24.52
N GLN A 603 34.66 2.87 -25.66
CA GLN A 603 34.84 1.60 -26.35
C GLN A 603 36.23 1.49 -27.01
N GLU A 604 36.72 0.26 -27.06
CA GLU A 604 37.96 -0.19 -27.68
C GLU A 604 37.63 -1.18 -28.81
N GLN A 605 38.62 -1.51 -29.64
CA GLN A 605 38.41 -2.38 -30.80
C GLN A 605 37.99 -3.82 -30.44
N ASN A 606 38.27 -4.27 -29.21
CA ASN A 606 38.03 -5.65 -28.81
C ASN A 606 36.79 -5.77 -27.90
N PRO A 607 35.83 -6.65 -28.25
CA PRO A 607 34.55 -6.76 -27.55
C PRO A 607 34.68 -7.28 -26.11
N ASN A 608 35.64 -8.16 -25.82
CA ASN A 608 35.87 -8.66 -24.46
C ASN A 608 36.42 -7.56 -23.55
N PHE A 609 37.29 -6.70 -24.08
CA PHE A 609 37.76 -5.51 -23.36
C PHE A 609 36.64 -4.49 -23.16
N ASN A 610 35.72 -4.34 -24.11
CA ASN A 610 34.54 -3.48 -23.94
C ASN A 610 33.61 -3.98 -22.84
N THR A 611 33.37 -5.28 -22.77
CA THR A 611 32.56 -5.86 -21.68
C THR A 611 33.27 -5.72 -20.32
N ALA A 612 34.59 -5.91 -20.26
CA ALA A 612 35.35 -5.66 -19.03
C ALA A 612 35.33 -4.18 -18.61
N ASN A 613 35.51 -3.26 -19.55
CA ASN A 613 35.36 -1.82 -19.34
C ASN A 613 33.93 -1.46 -18.89
N ALA A 614 32.90 -2.13 -19.42
CA ALA A 614 31.51 -1.94 -18.99
C ALA A 614 31.33 -2.31 -17.51
N PHE A 615 31.87 -3.45 -17.06
CA PHE A 615 31.84 -3.82 -15.64
C PHE A 615 32.52 -2.76 -14.74
N ALA A 616 33.70 -2.28 -15.16
CA ALA A 616 34.41 -1.24 -14.43
C ALA A 616 33.65 0.10 -14.41
N TYR A 617 33.11 0.53 -15.55
CA TYR A 617 32.32 1.74 -15.69
C TYR A 617 31.07 1.70 -14.79
N HIS A 618 30.29 0.62 -14.82
CA HIS A 618 29.09 0.49 -14.00
C HIS A 618 29.39 0.44 -12.50
N CYS A 619 30.47 -0.24 -12.12
CA CYS A 619 30.93 -0.23 -10.75
C CYS A 619 31.24 1.20 -10.28
N LEU A 620 31.91 2.00 -11.10
CA LEU A 620 32.20 3.40 -10.80
C LEU A 620 30.96 4.30 -10.83
N CYS A 621 29.96 4.00 -11.67
CA CYS A 621 28.65 4.67 -11.60
C CYS A 621 27.98 4.45 -10.23
N LEU A 622 28.05 3.22 -9.69
CA LEU A 622 27.58 2.93 -8.33
C LEU A 622 28.39 3.69 -7.28
N PHE A 623 29.72 3.79 -7.43
CA PHE A 623 30.56 4.59 -6.53
C PHE A 623 30.18 6.07 -6.52
N VAL A 624 29.97 6.66 -7.70
CA VAL A 624 29.53 8.04 -7.84
C VAL A 624 28.16 8.23 -7.19
N GLN A 625 27.24 7.28 -7.39
CA GLN A 625 25.91 7.32 -6.76
C GLN A 625 25.99 7.22 -5.24
N ASP A 626 26.80 6.31 -4.69
CA ASP A 626 27.02 6.17 -3.25
C ASP A 626 27.58 7.48 -2.66
N CYS A 627 28.47 8.18 -3.37
CA CYS A 627 28.96 9.49 -2.96
C CYS A 627 27.85 10.55 -2.98
N LYS A 628 26.99 10.55 -4.02
CA LYS A 628 25.84 11.45 -4.10
C LYS A 628 24.88 11.25 -2.94
N ASP A 629 24.55 10.00 -2.64
CA ASP A 629 23.63 9.65 -1.57
C ASP A 629 24.19 10.00 -0.20
N LEU A 630 25.49 9.78 0.02
CA LEU A 630 26.19 10.18 1.24
C LEU A 630 26.13 11.70 1.47
N VAL A 631 26.51 12.50 0.47
CA VAL A 631 26.47 13.97 0.56
C VAL A 631 25.04 14.44 0.79
N ALA A 632 24.08 13.95 0.01
CA ALA A 632 22.68 14.35 0.13
C ALA A 632 22.09 14.01 1.51
N ALA A 633 22.35 12.80 2.03
CA ALA A 633 21.89 12.40 3.35
C ALA A 633 22.49 13.28 4.46
N THR A 634 23.76 13.68 4.33
CA THR A 634 24.47 14.49 5.32
C THR A 634 23.94 15.93 5.40
N VAL A 635 23.64 16.55 4.25
CA VAL A 635 23.35 18.00 4.19
C VAL A 635 21.86 18.35 4.19
N LYS A 636 20.97 17.42 3.80
CA LYS A 636 19.52 17.69 3.63
C LYS A 636 18.87 18.26 4.89
N ALA A 637 19.17 17.72 6.07
CA ALA A 637 18.58 18.18 7.32
C ALA A 637 19.02 19.62 7.67
N SER A 638 20.31 19.92 7.53
CA SER A 638 20.87 21.26 7.75
C SER A 638 20.25 22.29 6.78
N ILE A 639 20.18 21.96 5.48
CA ILE A 639 19.55 22.82 4.47
C ILE A 639 18.08 23.09 4.80
N HIS A 640 17.31 22.05 5.13
CA HIS A 640 15.88 22.19 5.45
C HIS A 640 15.63 23.07 6.68
N ASN A 641 16.49 22.94 7.70
CA ASN A 641 16.42 23.78 8.89
C ASN A 641 16.71 25.25 8.54
N GLN A 642 17.73 25.52 7.71
CA GLN A 642 18.08 26.88 7.30
C GLN A 642 16.97 27.57 6.50
N VAL A 643 16.33 26.86 5.57
CA VAL A 643 15.20 27.37 4.78
C VAL A 643 14.02 27.79 5.65
N LYS A 644 13.83 27.15 6.81
CA LYS A 644 12.73 27.44 7.74
C LYS A 644 13.01 28.55 8.74
N LEU A 645 14.24 29.05 8.82
CA LEU A 645 14.59 30.10 9.78
C LEU A 645 14.00 31.45 9.35
N SER A 646 13.61 32.26 10.34
CA SER A 646 13.02 33.58 10.14
C SER A 646 14.02 34.66 9.69
N LEU A 647 15.33 34.39 9.77
CA LEU A 647 16.39 35.30 9.34
C LEU A 647 16.57 35.26 7.80
N PRO A 648 16.34 36.36 7.06
CA PRO A 648 16.32 36.35 5.59
C PRO A 648 17.64 35.88 4.95
N ILE A 649 18.78 36.23 5.53
CA ILE A 649 20.12 35.88 5.00
C ILE A 649 20.34 34.37 5.08
N ILE A 650 19.96 33.74 6.21
CA ILE A 650 20.15 32.30 6.42
C ILE A 650 19.16 31.51 5.58
N ALA A 651 17.91 31.99 5.45
CA ALA A 651 16.90 31.37 4.59
C ALA A 651 17.32 31.42 3.10
N ALA A 652 17.82 32.56 2.62
CA ALA A 652 18.32 32.71 1.26
C ALA A 652 19.52 31.78 0.98
N HIS A 653 20.48 31.73 1.91
CA HIS A 653 21.61 30.80 1.82
C HIS A 653 21.15 29.33 1.80
N GLY A 654 20.17 28.96 2.63
CA GLY A 654 19.56 27.64 2.61
C GLY A 654 18.96 27.27 1.24
N GLU A 655 18.25 28.21 0.59
CA GLU A 655 17.71 27.98 -0.76
C GLU A 655 18.81 27.87 -1.83
N ASP A 656 19.90 28.63 -1.71
CA ASP A 656 21.04 28.51 -2.63
C ASP A 656 21.76 27.16 -2.48
N ARG A 657 21.95 26.68 -1.25
CA ARG A 657 22.47 25.33 -0.97
C ARG A 657 21.56 24.24 -1.55
N LYS A 658 20.23 24.42 -1.45
CA LYS A 658 19.23 23.49 -1.99
C LYS A 658 19.24 23.44 -3.52
N LYS A 659 19.38 24.60 -4.19
CA LYS A 659 19.58 24.69 -5.64
C LYS A 659 20.89 24.03 -6.07
N ALA A 660 21.99 24.33 -5.37
CA ALA A 660 23.29 23.74 -5.64
C ALA A 660 23.27 22.21 -5.48
N LEU A 661 22.64 21.69 -4.42
CA LEU A 661 22.45 20.25 -4.21
C LEU A 661 21.67 19.62 -5.36
N SER A 662 20.58 20.25 -5.79
CA SER A 662 19.75 19.75 -6.88
C SER A 662 20.50 19.72 -8.22
N ALA A 663 21.30 20.75 -8.51
CA ALA A 663 22.13 20.81 -9.71
C ALA A 663 23.27 19.77 -9.67
N TRP A 664 23.94 19.63 -8.54
CA TRP A 664 25.04 18.68 -8.36
C TRP A 664 24.58 17.22 -8.47
N LEU A 665 23.43 16.89 -7.89
CA LEU A 665 22.83 15.55 -8.01
C LEU A 665 22.48 15.18 -9.47
N LYS A 666 22.17 16.17 -10.31
CA LYS A 666 21.87 16.00 -11.75
C LYS A 666 23.12 15.97 -12.63
N SER A 667 24.27 16.46 -12.17
CA SER A 667 25.52 16.47 -12.95
C SER A 667 25.99 15.06 -13.34
N ASP A 668 26.48 14.93 -14.58
CA ASP A 668 27.08 13.70 -15.13
C ASP A 668 28.48 13.44 -14.59
N ALA A 669 29.20 14.50 -14.20
CA ALA A 669 30.56 14.44 -13.66
C ALA A 669 30.64 15.17 -12.29
N PRO A 670 29.90 14.71 -11.27
CA PRO A 670 29.78 15.37 -9.97
C PRO A 670 31.08 15.39 -9.16
N LEU A 671 32.02 14.50 -9.49
CA LEU A 671 33.32 14.36 -8.84
C LEU A 671 34.47 14.94 -9.68
N ALA A 672 34.16 15.69 -10.74
CA ALA A 672 35.15 16.30 -11.63
C ALA A 672 35.71 17.61 -11.08
N TRP A 673 37.01 17.79 -11.29
CA TRP A 673 37.79 18.98 -11.02
C TRP A 673 38.76 19.28 -12.18
N SER A 674 38.73 20.48 -12.75
CA SER A 674 39.68 20.95 -13.78
C SER A 674 40.11 22.38 -13.40
N GLU A 675 41.41 22.62 -13.28
CA GLU A 675 42.00 23.98 -13.22
C GLU A 675 42.24 24.53 -14.65
N GLU A 676 42.29 23.65 -15.67
CA GLU A 676 42.54 24.00 -17.09
C GLU A 676 41.30 24.53 -17.81
N GLU A 677 40.10 24.23 -17.32
CA GLU A 677 38.91 24.99 -17.68
C GLU A 677 38.88 26.18 -16.72
N SER A 678 39.16 27.38 -17.23
CA SER A 678 39.23 28.65 -16.47
C SER A 678 37.94 29.07 -15.78
N VAL A 679 37.00 28.15 -15.57
CA VAL A 679 35.79 28.27 -14.79
C VAL A 679 35.67 26.95 -14.05
N HIS A 680 35.87 26.96 -12.73
CA HIS A 680 35.57 25.87 -11.82
C HIS A 680 34.44 24.99 -12.37
N SER A 681 34.65 23.67 -12.52
CA SER A 681 33.58 22.79 -12.97
C SER A 681 32.32 23.12 -12.16
N GLY A 682 31.17 23.32 -12.82
CA GLY A 682 29.95 23.74 -12.13
C GLY A 682 29.63 22.83 -10.94
N ALA A 683 30.00 21.54 -11.06
CA ALA A 683 29.87 20.55 -9.98
C ALA A 683 30.76 20.82 -8.75
N TYR A 684 32.01 21.24 -8.92
CA TYR A 684 32.89 21.55 -7.78
C TYR A 684 32.40 22.78 -7.01
N CYS A 685 32.05 23.87 -7.71
CA CYS A 685 31.45 25.06 -7.08
C CYS A 685 30.13 24.74 -6.38
N GLN A 686 29.27 23.92 -7.01
CA GLN A 686 28.05 23.47 -6.37
C GLN A 686 28.36 22.69 -5.09
N LEU A 687 29.36 21.80 -5.09
CA LEU A 687 29.75 21.04 -3.90
C LEU A 687 30.27 21.96 -2.78
N LEU A 688 31.08 22.97 -3.10
CA LEU A 688 31.52 23.97 -2.12
C LEU A 688 30.32 24.72 -1.53
N MET A 689 29.38 25.16 -2.36
CA MET A 689 28.15 25.81 -1.91
C MET A 689 27.33 24.90 -0.98
N ILE A 690 27.15 23.64 -1.35
CA ILE A 690 26.41 22.64 -0.55
C ILE A 690 27.03 22.48 0.84
N LEU A 691 28.35 22.44 0.93
CA LEU A 691 29.10 22.20 2.17
C LEU A 691 29.29 23.47 3.02
N LYS A 692 29.07 24.66 2.47
CA LYS A 692 29.13 25.93 3.20
C LYS A 692 27.92 26.05 4.13
N GLU A 693 28.03 25.60 5.37
CA GLU A 693 26.92 25.67 6.34
C GLU A 693 26.68 27.10 6.83
N ASP A 694 27.73 27.85 7.12
CA ASP A 694 27.66 29.24 7.60
C ASP A 694 27.85 30.23 6.43
N PRO A 695 26.90 31.16 6.18
CA PRO A 695 27.03 32.18 5.12
C PRO A 695 28.24 33.10 5.33
N ASP A 696 28.65 33.35 6.59
CA ASP A 696 29.69 34.33 6.94
C ASP A 696 31.11 33.73 6.90
N ASN A 697 31.24 32.41 6.76
CA ASN A 697 32.54 31.77 6.60
C ASN A 697 33.18 32.13 5.24
N GLN A 698 34.48 32.48 5.29
CA GLN A 698 35.31 32.68 4.09
C GLN A 698 35.34 31.43 3.19
N GLU A 699 35.61 31.64 1.90
CA GLU A 699 35.64 30.57 0.89
C GLU A 699 36.43 29.34 1.38
N PHE A 700 35.71 28.24 1.52
CA PHE A 700 36.28 26.97 1.94
C PHE A 700 36.82 26.26 0.68
N GLU A 701 38.12 26.33 0.42
CA GLU A 701 38.72 25.35 -0.50
C GLU A 701 38.67 23.96 0.17
N LEU A 702 38.30 22.94 -0.60
CA LEU A 702 38.49 21.56 -0.13
C LEU A 702 40.00 21.33 0.13
N LYS A 703 40.39 21.08 1.39
CA LYS A 703 41.79 20.88 1.79
C LYS A 703 42.50 19.90 0.85
N ARG A 704 43.51 20.39 0.11
CA ARG A 704 44.29 19.56 -0.83
C ARG A 704 45.09 18.51 -0.05
N SER A 705 45.05 17.25 -0.51
CA SER A 705 45.89 16.18 0.04
C SER A 705 47.37 16.52 -0.08
N ARG A 706 48.16 16.34 1.00
CA ARG A 706 49.63 16.45 0.96
C ARG A 706 50.29 15.40 0.06
N ALA A 707 49.59 14.29 -0.22
CA ALA A 707 50.02 13.24 -1.13
C ALA A 707 49.30 13.36 -2.49
N SER A 708 50.05 13.49 -3.58
CA SER A 708 49.54 13.36 -4.95
C SER A 708 49.26 11.89 -5.25
N LEU A 709 48.00 11.46 -5.21
CA LEU A 709 47.62 10.09 -5.57
C LEU A 709 47.28 10.03 -7.06
N THR A 710 47.84 9.04 -7.76
CA THR A 710 47.42 8.72 -9.13
C THR A 710 46.11 7.93 -9.11
N TYR A 711 45.41 7.84 -10.25
CA TYR A 711 44.24 6.95 -10.39
C TYR A 711 44.58 5.50 -10.05
N MET A 712 45.80 5.06 -10.40
CA MET A 712 46.27 3.72 -10.07
C MET A 712 46.39 3.53 -8.55
N ASP A 713 46.97 4.50 -7.83
CA ASP A 713 47.11 4.42 -6.37
C ASP A 713 45.74 4.33 -5.67
N ILE A 714 44.76 5.05 -6.21
CA ILE A 714 43.40 5.07 -5.67
C ILE A 714 42.69 3.75 -5.96
N ALA A 715 42.74 3.27 -7.20
CA ALA A 715 42.15 1.99 -7.57
C ALA A 715 42.77 0.84 -6.75
N LYS A 716 44.10 0.87 -6.53
CA LYS A 716 44.80 -0.08 -5.64
C LYS A 716 44.32 0.02 -4.19
N LYS A 717 44.13 1.22 -3.66
CA LYS A 717 43.62 1.43 -2.29
C LYS A 717 42.19 0.92 -2.13
N ILE A 718 41.29 1.29 -3.05
CA ILE A 718 39.89 0.85 -3.05
C ILE A 718 39.83 -0.68 -3.13
N HIS A 719 40.58 -1.27 -4.05
CA HIS A 719 40.65 -2.73 -4.19
C HIS A 719 41.15 -3.41 -2.91
N LEU A 720 42.21 -2.88 -2.29
CA LEU A 720 42.75 -3.40 -1.04
C LEU A 720 41.75 -3.30 0.12
N MET A 721 40.98 -2.21 0.19
CA MET A 721 39.95 -2.01 1.22
C MET A 721 38.84 -3.05 1.11
N VAL A 722 38.33 -3.27 -0.10
CA VAL A 722 37.32 -4.30 -0.38
C VAL A 722 37.87 -5.70 -0.12
N LYS A 723 39.07 -6.01 -0.60
CA LYS A 723 39.74 -7.32 -0.38
C LYS A 723 39.94 -7.63 1.10
N LYS A 724 40.29 -6.63 1.91
CA LYS A 724 40.48 -6.76 3.37
C LYS A 724 39.18 -6.61 4.17
N LYS A 725 38.02 -6.44 3.51
CA LYS A 725 36.72 -6.12 4.14
C LYS A 725 36.81 -4.94 5.13
N LYS A 726 37.72 -4.00 4.87
CA LYS A 726 37.90 -2.79 5.69
C LYS A 726 37.03 -1.69 5.11
N ILE A 727 35.89 -1.47 5.74
CA ILE A 727 35.01 -0.39 5.35
C ILE A 727 35.50 0.92 5.99
N GLY A 728 35.62 1.94 5.16
CA GLY A 728 36.08 3.27 5.55
C GLY A 728 36.11 4.17 4.33
N ALA A 729 36.33 5.47 4.55
CA ALA A 729 36.40 6.41 3.47
C ALA A 729 37.45 5.98 2.42
N PRO A 730 37.08 5.92 1.13
CA PRO A 730 35.93 6.61 0.54
C PRO A 730 34.70 5.74 0.27
N ILE A 731 34.73 4.48 0.71
CA ILE A 731 33.68 3.50 0.41
C ILE A 731 32.63 3.58 1.53
N SER A 732 31.38 3.85 1.15
CA SER A 732 30.26 3.78 2.09
C SER A 732 29.96 2.32 2.47
N SER A 733 29.79 2.03 3.75
CA SER A 733 29.32 0.72 4.25
C SER A 733 27.92 0.37 3.81
N SER A 734 27.10 1.39 3.54
CA SER A 734 25.72 1.24 3.13
C SER A 734 25.55 1.30 1.61
N GLY A 735 26.62 1.49 0.83
CA GLY A 735 26.57 1.69 -0.62
C GLY A 735 26.60 0.40 -1.45
N ALA A 736 26.09 0.45 -2.68
CA ALA A 736 26.10 -0.70 -3.59
C ALA A 736 27.49 -0.96 -4.20
N PHE A 737 28.36 0.05 -4.28
CA PHE A 737 29.70 -0.07 -4.85
C PHE A 737 30.56 -1.12 -4.14
N TYR A 738 30.51 -1.13 -2.81
CA TYR A 738 31.27 -2.07 -1.98
C TYR A 738 30.98 -3.53 -2.35
N HIS A 739 29.71 -3.83 -2.67
CA HIS A 739 29.24 -5.16 -3.05
C HIS A 739 29.45 -5.45 -4.54
N ALA A 740 29.37 -4.43 -5.40
CA ALA A 740 29.55 -4.56 -6.83
C ALA A 740 31.01 -4.79 -7.25
N LEU A 741 31.98 -4.19 -6.55
CA LEU A 741 33.38 -4.26 -6.95
C LEU A 741 33.94 -5.69 -6.99
N PRO A 742 33.76 -6.55 -5.96
CA PRO A 742 34.19 -7.96 -6.03
C PRO A 742 33.56 -8.71 -7.21
N LEU A 743 32.28 -8.47 -7.49
CA LEU A 743 31.55 -9.10 -8.59
C LEU A 743 32.12 -8.67 -9.95
N ALA A 744 32.38 -7.37 -10.12
CA ALA A 744 33.01 -6.83 -11.32
C ALA A 744 34.40 -7.47 -11.55
N PHE A 745 35.24 -7.56 -10.51
CA PHE A 745 36.54 -8.22 -10.63
C PHE A 745 36.42 -9.71 -11.02
N ALA A 746 35.49 -10.45 -10.41
CA ALA A 746 35.27 -11.85 -10.75
C ALA A 746 34.83 -12.03 -12.21
N ARG A 747 33.91 -11.18 -12.69
CA ARG A 747 33.41 -11.21 -14.08
C ARG A 747 34.48 -10.78 -15.09
N MET A 748 35.23 -9.71 -14.80
CA MET A 748 36.35 -9.27 -15.64
C MET A 748 37.43 -10.35 -15.73
N LYS A 749 37.77 -11.00 -14.61
CA LYS A 749 38.73 -12.10 -14.59
C LYS A 749 38.27 -13.28 -15.45
N ALA A 750 36.99 -13.66 -15.36
CA ALA A 750 36.44 -14.74 -16.17
C ALA A 750 36.53 -14.44 -17.68
N LEU A 751 36.25 -13.21 -18.11
CA LEU A 751 36.31 -12.80 -19.52
C LEU A 751 37.73 -12.71 -20.10
N LEU A 752 38.71 -12.32 -19.30
CA LEU A 752 40.07 -12.02 -19.76
C LEU A 752 41.06 -13.19 -19.54
N SER A 753 40.56 -14.32 -19.03
CA SER A 753 41.30 -15.50 -18.54
C SER A 753 42.30 -16.13 -19.52
N SER A 754 42.28 -15.83 -20.83
CA SER A 754 43.25 -16.36 -21.79
C SER A 754 44.57 -15.56 -21.93
N LYS A 755 44.70 -14.37 -21.32
CA LYS A 755 45.93 -13.54 -21.38
C LYS A 755 46.45 -13.01 -20.04
N THR A 756 45.69 -13.12 -18.96
CA THR A 756 45.94 -12.37 -17.70
C THR A 756 45.88 -13.23 -16.45
N ASP A 757 46.39 -14.46 -16.50
CA ASP A 757 46.20 -15.43 -15.42
C ASP A 757 46.88 -15.08 -14.08
N LYS A 758 47.67 -14.00 -14.01
CA LYS A 758 48.38 -13.62 -12.78
C LYS A 758 48.41 -12.14 -12.39
N ASN A 759 47.86 -11.21 -13.17
CA ASN A 759 48.09 -9.79 -12.89
C ASN A 759 46.85 -9.05 -12.40
N GLU A 760 46.61 -9.11 -11.09
CA GLU A 760 45.60 -8.31 -10.37
C GLU A 760 45.76 -6.80 -10.68
N ASP A 761 47.00 -6.34 -10.91
CA ASP A 761 47.29 -4.96 -11.32
C ASP A 761 46.69 -4.59 -12.68
N TYR A 762 46.47 -5.55 -13.58
CA TYR A 762 45.85 -5.31 -14.88
C TYR A 762 44.35 -4.99 -14.74
N LEU A 763 43.65 -5.75 -13.90
CA LEU A 763 42.24 -5.49 -13.59
C LEU A 763 42.07 -4.15 -12.86
N ILE A 764 43.01 -3.82 -11.96
CA ILE A 764 43.05 -2.51 -11.29
C ILE A 764 43.32 -1.38 -12.30
N ALA A 765 44.17 -1.61 -13.30
CA ALA A 765 44.42 -0.64 -14.36
C ALA A 765 43.16 -0.31 -15.18
N ILE A 766 42.28 -1.29 -15.43
CA ILE A 766 40.99 -1.06 -16.09
C ILE A 766 40.12 -0.09 -15.27
N ILE A 767 40.01 -0.31 -13.95
CA ILE A 767 39.27 0.58 -13.04
C ILE A 767 39.89 1.98 -13.04
N ALA A 768 41.21 2.09 -12.86
CA ALA A 768 41.93 3.36 -12.87
C ALA A 768 41.72 4.15 -14.18
N ARG A 769 41.75 3.46 -15.32
CA ARG A 769 41.49 4.04 -16.64
C ARG A 769 40.04 4.54 -16.77
N MET A 770 39.06 3.77 -16.29
CA MET A 770 37.66 4.20 -16.29
C MET A 770 37.42 5.39 -15.35
N MET A 771 38.06 5.42 -14.17
CA MET A 771 38.00 6.59 -13.27
C MET A 771 38.51 7.86 -13.96
N LYS A 772 39.58 7.76 -14.76
CA LYS A 772 40.08 8.88 -15.59
C LYS A 772 39.06 9.28 -16.65
N LYS A 773 38.52 8.33 -17.41
CA LYS A 773 37.50 8.61 -18.45
C LYS A 773 36.21 9.23 -17.88
N MET A 774 35.83 8.89 -16.65
CA MET A 774 34.64 9.41 -15.96
C MET A 774 34.90 10.71 -15.18
N ASN A 775 36.09 11.30 -15.30
CA ASN A 775 36.50 12.52 -14.56
C ASN A 775 36.28 12.41 -13.05
N ILE A 776 36.59 11.25 -12.44
CA ILE A 776 36.51 11.08 -10.98
C ILE A 776 37.79 11.66 -10.36
N HIS A 777 37.83 12.99 -10.20
CA HIS A 777 38.99 13.76 -9.75
C HIS A 777 39.02 13.98 -8.23
N PHE A 778 37.85 13.99 -7.59
CA PHE A 778 37.73 14.14 -6.14
C PHE A 778 37.06 12.92 -5.52
N ILE A 779 37.56 12.54 -4.35
CA ILE A 779 37.02 11.46 -3.54
C ILE A 779 36.77 11.97 -2.13
N PRO A 780 35.50 11.98 -1.66
CA PRO A 780 35.16 12.34 -0.29
C PRO A 780 35.91 11.44 0.70
N TRP A 781 36.73 12.05 1.55
CA TRP A 781 37.57 11.32 2.50
C TRP A 781 37.37 11.89 3.90
N HIS A 782 37.16 11.03 4.90
CA HIS A 782 37.10 11.43 6.31
C HIS A 782 38.19 10.64 7.06
N LYS A 783 38.99 11.32 7.89
CA LYS A 783 39.85 10.66 8.89
C LYS A 783 39.03 10.43 10.16
N SER A 784 39.21 9.29 10.83
CA SER A 784 38.49 8.97 12.08
C SER A 784 38.82 9.90 13.26
N ASP A 785 39.82 10.79 13.13
CA ASP A 785 40.20 11.72 14.19
C ASP A 785 39.43 13.04 14.08
N LYS A 786 38.79 13.42 15.18
CA LYS A 786 37.85 14.53 15.37
C LYS A 786 38.42 15.94 15.14
N SER A 787 39.54 16.12 14.42
CA SER A 787 40.16 17.43 14.22
C SER A 787 40.44 17.85 12.78
N ASP A 788 40.21 17.00 11.76
CA ASP A 788 40.43 17.44 10.36
C ASP A 788 39.72 16.57 9.31
N THR A 789 38.64 17.10 8.73
CA THR A 789 38.00 16.57 7.52
C THR A 789 38.91 16.90 6.31
N GLN A 790 39.42 15.90 5.59
CA GLN A 790 40.36 16.11 4.48
C GLN A 790 39.82 15.52 3.18
N ALA A 791 39.63 16.35 2.16
CA ALA A 791 39.39 15.92 0.79
C ALA A 791 40.68 15.39 0.12
N ARG A 792 40.60 14.41 -0.81
CA ARG A 792 41.75 14.02 -1.63
C ARG A 792 41.49 14.25 -3.12
N VAL A 793 42.40 14.97 -3.77
CA VAL A 793 42.39 15.25 -5.21
C VAL A 793 43.28 14.23 -5.94
N VAL A 794 42.80 13.65 -7.03
CA VAL A 794 43.54 12.76 -7.93
C VAL A 794 44.35 13.60 -8.90
N LYS A 795 45.65 13.33 -9.04
CA LYS A 795 46.48 14.02 -10.04
C LYS A 795 46.40 13.28 -11.37
N GLY A 796 45.77 13.89 -12.37
CA GLY A 796 46.03 13.61 -13.79
C GLY A 796 47.20 14.44 -14.27
N ASP A 797 48.27 13.79 -14.73
CA ASP A 797 49.33 14.30 -15.64
C ASP A 797 49.82 15.75 -15.45
N TRP A 798 50.18 16.13 -14.23
CA TRP A 798 50.73 17.48 -13.94
C TRP A 798 52.20 17.68 -14.34
N CYS A 799 52.90 16.65 -14.84
CA CYS A 799 54.37 16.68 -14.95
C CYS A 799 54.94 16.89 -16.36
N SER A 800 54.15 16.83 -17.43
CA SER A 800 54.69 17.00 -18.79
C SER A 800 54.59 18.43 -19.35
N TYR A 801 53.77 19.31 -18.77
CA TYR A 801 53.58 20.67 -19.33
C TYR A 801 54.42 21.76 -18.64
N ARG A 802 54.84 21.56 -17.39
CA ARG A 802 55.59 22.59 -16.63
C ARG A 802 57.10 22.65 -16.91
N GLN A 803 57.66 21.71 -17.67
CA GLN A 803 59.06 21.76 -18.12
C GLN A 803 59.25 22.49 -19.46
N SER A 804 58.20 22.65 -20.29
CA SER A 804 58.30 23.38 -21.56
C SER A 804 58.12 24.90 -21.42
N HIS A 805 57.44 25.38 -20.37
CA HIS A 805 57.12 26.81 -20.18
C HIS A 805 58.01 27.56 -19.17
N ARG A 806 59.10 26.95 -18.67
CA ARG A 806 60.09 27.63 -17.80
C ARG A 806 61.38 28.07 -18.50
N ARG A 807 61.44 28.03 -19.85
CA ARG A 807 62.60 28.47 -20.63
C ARG A 807 62.43 29.76 -21.43
N SER A 808 61.35 30.51 -21.25
CA SER A 808 61.23 31.86 -21.83
C SER A 808 60.65 32.82 -20.81
N MET A 809 61.34 33.94 -20.61
CA MET A 809 61.05 35.07 -19.71
C MET A 809 61.78 35.06 -18.36
N GLN A 810 63.03 35.55 -18.38
CA GLN A 810 63.59 36.35 -17.28
C GLN A 810 63.38 37.84 -17.59
N PRO A 811 62.85 38.65 -16.66
CA PRO A 811 62.99 40.10 -16.69
C PRO A 811 64.18 40.53 -15.81
N TRP A 812 65.09 41.29 -16.40
CA TRP A 812 66.09 42.08 -15.67
C TRP A 812 65.41 43.37 -15.17
N LEU A 813 65.51 43.66 -13.88
CA LEU A 813 65.53 45.03 -13.33
C LEU A 813 65.97 44.93 -11.85
N HIS A 814 67.21 45.34 -11.56
CA HIS A 814 67.69 45.51 -10.18
C HIS A 814 68.13 46.96 -9.95
N LYS A 815 67.78 47.44 -8.75
CA LYS A 815 67.95 48.79 -8.25
C LYS A 815 69.42 49.15 -8.04
N SER A 816 69.68 50.41 -8.34
CA SER A 816 70.82 51.27 -7.99
C SER A 816 71.30 51.17 -6.54
N SER A 817 72.64 51.19 -6.36
CA SER A 817 73.32 52.08 -5.42
C SER A 817 74.84 52.17 -5.65
N ILE A 818 75.33 53.41 -5.77
CA ILE A 818 76.64 53.96 -5.34
C ILE A 818 77.86 53.95 -6.31
N MET A 819 78.21 55.20 -6.70
CA MET A 819 79.54 55.84 -6.87
C MET A 819 80.54 55.26 -7.90
N SER A 820 80.78 55.96 -9.01
CA SER A 820 81.74 57.08 -9.19
C SER A 820 83.15 56.63 -9.58
N GLN A 821 83.49 56.80 -10.86
CA GLN A 821 84.72 57.42 -11.41
C GLN A 821 84.79 57.04 -12.90
N MET A 822 84.42 57.96 -13.80
CA MET A 822 85.34 58.83 -14.54
C MET A 822 86.39 58.12 -15.41
N ARG A 823 86.24 58.38 -16.71
CA ARG A 823 87.26 58.61 -17.76
C ARG A 823 87.73 57.42 -18.62
N HIS A 824 87.35 57.59 -19.88
CA HIS A 824 88.19 57.58 -21.09
C HIS A 824 88.64 56.23 -21.65
N GLY A 825 88.09 55.93 -22.83
CA GLY A 825 88.89 56.06 -24.05
C GLY A 825 89.71 54.83 -24.42
N ALA A 826 89.04 53.79 -24.90
CA ALA A 826 89.34 53.04 -26.12
C ALA A 826 88.16 52.13 -26.41
#